data_AF-A0A4P8XWH7-F1
#
_entry.id   AF-A0A4P8XWH7-F1
#
_cell.length_a   1.000
_cell.length_b   1.000
_cell.length_c   1.000
_cell.angle_alpha   90.00
_cell.angle_beta   90.00
_cell.angle_gamma   90.00
#
_symmetry.space_group_name_H-M   'P 1'
#
loop_
_entity.id
_entity.type
_entity.pdbx_description
1 polymer ?
#
loop_
_entity_poly.entity_id
_entity_poly.type
_entity_poly.pdbx_seq_one_letter_code
_entity_poly.pdbx_strand_id
1 'polypeptide(L)'
;MKQKKGFLSIILVLTILSSAFAFTVNAVTGASGETVYVRTTGSNPTCYMWTTSGGTTTNNGAWPGAKMTKVEDNIYSYTLTGSFENVIFNDSNGQTGNLVYQGANMLYDKSTGKWEQYAGSENPPTVTFSKKDGATYTNTVNVKITTSKATSASYKIDNGSAVSFSGETTVTIGEGVSVGTSTTISVTATNEYGTTNQSITLTKKESSQGGGSDGSTTPAETGKYATNPNGKVGKKASITIDGDASDWSDDMLIAQGAAWDVANHWKGGHENCVLDTYSLYGAWDDDNLYIGWQMVNTTDTWAKSGDGPLSDGGRVLDVPLILALSIDNNSTKMSNKNTSGNPIWGRKMGLEFTTHVDRLLYMSGKPGLGEPAMFSAVDEEGNTNYTDGMVGFKNGGIEYKMATTCITDSIIGLNSSDDPQDCYDDGADWVDYKTFQGSAGTHDTKYDSFYEIKIPLDTLGIDSSYLTNNGIGAMLVATRGESALDCIPHDPSMLDNVTGDYSADPSTSAEKDDVDNITVPFAKIGTLGSTDPTQPTTVTKPTTATTATSATTVTTTTKPTTVTTTTKPTTVTTTTKPTTATTVTEPTGILGDVNGDGVVNVKDATLIQKYAAEMTVELNLKLADYNKDGNVNVKDATDIQKTTAFLN
;
A
#
# COMPACT_ATOMS: atom_id res chain seq x y z
N MET A 1 35.18 57.48 14.63
CA MET A 1 34.78 57.40 16.05
C MET A 1 33.77 56.27 16.22
N LYS A 2 34.00 55.43 17.24
CA LYS A 2 33.08 54.51 17.94
C LYS A 2 32.48 53.27 17.21
N GLN A 3 33.01 52.14 17.69
CA GLN A 3 32.56 50.73 17.73
C GLN A 3 31.07 50.38 17.64
N LYS A 4 30.80 49.19 17.07
CA LYS A 4 30.10 48.00 17.67
C LYS A 4 30.26 46.80 16.71
N LYS A 5 30.99 45.72 17.06
CA LYS A 5 30.52 44.41 17.60
C LYS A 5 29.17 43.98 16.99
N GLY A 6 28.98 42.86 16.30
CA GLY A 6 29.73 41.62 16.14
C GLY A 6 28.71 40.48 16.18
N PHE A 7 28.56 39.68 15.12
CA PHE A 7 27.94 38.35 15.17
C PHE A 7 28.56 37.48 14.08
N LEU A 8 29.19 36.41 14.53
CA LEU A 8 29.78 35.31 13.78
C LEU A 8 28.61 34.40 13.34
N SER A 9 28.37 34.25 12.03
CA SER A 9 27.56 33.15 11.48
C SER A 9 28.49 32.27 10.66
N ILE A 10 28.89 31.14 11.25
CA ILE A 10 29.61 30.07 10.57
C ILE A 10 28.57 29.17 9.91
N ILE A 11 28.55 29.20 8.59
CA ILE A 11 27.83 28.25 7.73
C ILE A 11 28.57 26.91 7.83
N LEU A 12 27.95 25.91 8.45
CA LEU A 12 28.43 24.53 8.47
C LEU A 12 27.90 23.83 7.21
N VAL A 13 28.78 23.64 6.23
CA VAL A 13 28.56 22.80 5.04
C VAL A 13 28.77 21.34 5.47
N LEU A 14 27.72 20.51 5.45
CA LEU A 14 27.83 19.06 5.56
C LEU A 14 28.25 18.50 4.19
N THR A 15 29.56 18.32 3.99
CA THR A 15 30.06 17.37 2.99
C THR A 15 30.17 16.00 3.64
N ILE A 16 29.42 15.04 3.10
CA ILE A 16 29.61 13.61 3.35
C ILE A 16 30.97 13.24 2.74
N LEU A 17 32.02 13.28 3.55
CA LEU A 17 33.28 12.60 3.25
C LEU A 17 33.21 11.18 3.81
N SER A 18 33.14 10.22 2.92
CA SER A 18 33.59 8.85 3.14
C SER A 18 35.09 8.87 3.44
N SER A 19 35.48 9.11 4.68
CA SER A 19 36.85 8.93 5.14
C SER A 19 37.03 7.50 5.63
N ALA A 20 37.74 6.69 4.86
CA ALA A 20 38.39 5.49 5.37
C ALA A 20 39.26 5.90 6.56
N PHE A 21 38.82 5.58 7.77
CA PHE A 21 39.65 5.68 8.96
C PHE A 21 40.79 4.65 8.82
N ALA A 22 41.98 5.13 8.48
CA ALA A 22 43.19 4.42 8.82
C ALA A 22 43.31 4.45 10.34
N PHE A 23 42.91 3.36 11.00
CA PHE A 23 43.13 3.18 12.43
C PHE A 23 44.65 3.15 12.68
N THR A 24 45.16 4.17 13.36
CA THR A 24 46.42 4.04 14.09
C THR A 24 46.15 3.07 15.25
N VAL A 25 46.60 1.83 15.10
CA VAL A 25 46.51 0.77 16.12
C VAL A 25 47.43 1.10 17.30
N ASN A 26 46.84 1.54 18.41
CA ASN A 26 47.46 1.29 19.70
C ASN A 26 47.22 -0.18 20.04
N ALA A 27 48.25 -0.91 20.48
CA ALA A 27 48.09 -2.29 20.92
C ALA A 27 47.05 -2.34 22.06
N VAL A 28 45.98 -3.10 21.86
CA VAL A 28 44.94 -3.34 22.87
C VAL A 28 45.25 -4.69 23.52
N THR A 29 45.31 -4.72 24.85
CA THR A 29 45.42 -5.97 25.61
C THR A 29 44.02 -6.53 25.84
N GLY A 30 43.78 -7.77 25.43
CA GLY A 30 42.52 -8.45 25.73
C GLY A 30 42.33 -8.67 27.22
N ALA A 31 41.08 -8.67 27.67
CA ALA A 31 40.72 -8.98 29.05
C ALA A 31 39.94 -10.31 29.14
N SER A 32 40.02 -10.98 30.28
CA SER A 32 39.22 -12.18 30.54
C SER A 32 37.74 -11.86 30.42
N GLY A 33 36.99 -12.70 29.70
CA GLY A 33 35.56 -12.51 29.41
C GLY A 33 35.26 -11.80 28.08
N GLU A 34 36.24 -11.18 27.43
CA GLU A 34 36.06 -10.66 26.06
C GLU A 34 35.98 -11.80 25.05
N THR A 35 35.34 -11.56 23.90
CA THR A 35 35.20 -12.57 22.83
C THR A 35 35.83 -12.09 21.53
N VAL A 36 36.54 -13.00 20.85
CA VAL A 36 37.09 -12.80 19.51
C VAL A 36 36.48 -13.81 18.54
N TYR A 37 36.33 -13.41 17.28
CA TYR A 37 35.68 -14.22 16.26
C TYR A 37 36.62 -14.49 15.08
N VAL A 38 36.42 -15.62 14.40
CA VAL A 38 37.07 -15.93 13.13
C VAL A 38 36.05 -16.42 12.10
N ARG A 39 36.13 -15.91 10.87
CA ARG A 39 35.41 -16.45 9.72
C ARG A 39 36.35 -17.38 8.95
N THR A 40 35.98 -18.65 8.82
CA THR A 40 36.78 -19.65 8.10
C THR A 40 35.92 -20.76 7.49
N THR A 41 36.33 -21.24 6.32
CA THR A 41 35.80 -22.45 5.68
C THR A 41 36.49 -23.72 6.15
N GLY A 42 37.57 -23.60 6.94
CA GLY A 42 38.29 -24.72 7.55
C GLY A 42 37.50 -25.33 8.72
N SER A 43 37.61 -26.64 8.87
CA SER A 43 36.97 -27.38 9.96
C SER A 43 37.81 -27.33 11.25
N ASN A 44 37.13 -27.45 12.40
CA ASN A 44 37.73 -27.49 13.74
C ASN A 44 38.68 -26.32 14.07
N PRO A 45 38.23 -25.05 13.97
CA PRO A 45 39.09 -23.92 14.27
C PRO A 45 39.50 -23.87 15.75
N THR A 46 40.76 -23.49 15.98
CA THR A 46 41.37 -23.23 17.27
C THR A 46 41.94 -21.82 17.34
N CYS A 47 41.90 -21.22 18.51
CA CYS A 47 42.44 -19.89 18.81
C CYS A 47 43.59 -20.01 19.81
N TYR A 48 44.80 -19.67 19.39
CA TYR A 48 45.97 -19.59 20.26
C TYR A 48 46.28 -18.12 20.55
N MET A 49 46.26 -17.73 21.82
CA MET A 49 46.50 -16.35 22.24
C MET A 49 47.63 -16.28 23.27
N TRP A 50 48.46 -15.25 23.20
CA TRP A 50 49.58 -15.06 24.12
C TRP A 50 49.98 -13.59 24.31
N THR A 51 50.69 -13.35 25.41
CA THR A 51 51.41 -12.11 25.69
C THR A 51 52.82 -12.46 26.17
N THR A 52 53.80 -11.69 25.72
CA THR A 52 55.19 -11.79 26.22
C THR A 52 55.56 -10.50 26.92
N SER A 53 55.74 -10.57 28.25
CA SER A 53 56.15 -9.43 29.06
C SER A 53 57.39 -9.80 29.87
N GLY A 54 58.42 -8.95 29.83
CA GLY A 54 59.67 -9.18 30.55
C GLY A 54 60.41 -10.48 30.19
N GLY A 55 60.23 -10.99 28.97
CA GLY A 55 60.83 -12.24 28.50
C GLY A 55 60.09 -13.53 28.92
N THR A 56 58.96 -13.41 29.61
CA THR A 56 58.09 -14.54 29.96
C THR A 56 56.84 -14.52 29.09
N THR A 57 56.45 -15.66 28.54
CA THR A 57 55.25 -15.81 27.70
C THR A 57 54.13 -16.50 28.48
N THR A 58 52.97 -15.85 28.55
CA THR A 58 51.72 -16.42 29.06
C THR A 58 50.79 -16.69 27.88
N ASN A 59 50.17 -17.87 27.82
CA ASN A 59 49.28 -18.27 26.74
C ASN A 59 47.98 -18.88 27.26
N ASN A 60 47.00 -19.00 26.37
CA ASN A 60 45.68 -19.54 26.69
C ASN A 60 45.61 -21.07 26.70
N GLY A 61 46.68 -21.77 26.30
CA GLY A 61 46.75 -23.22 26.26
C GLY A 61 47.94 -23.74 25.48
N ALA A 62 48.03 -25.07 25.32
CA ALA A 62 49.02 -25.68 24.43
C ALA A 62 48.67 -25.43 22.96
N TRP A 63 49.69 -25.36 22.10
CA TRP A 63 49.51 -25.31 20.64
C TRP A 63 48.68 -26.52 20.14
N PRO A 64 47.69 -26.36 19.22
CA PRO A 64 47.36 -25.19 18.39
C PRO A 64 46.34 -24.21 19.01
N GLY A 65 46.21 -24.18 20.32
CA GLY A 65 45.29 -23.29 21.03
C GLY A 65 43.96 -23.93 21.39
N ALA A 66 43.08 -23.14 21.98
CA ALA A 66 41.77 -23.59 22.45
C ALA A 66 40.78 -23.78 21.30
N LYS A 67 39.95 -24.82 21.37
CA LYS A 67 38.88 -25.04 20.39
C LYS A 67 37.87 -23.90 20.40
N MET A 68 37.50 -23.41 19.22
CA MET A 68 36.49 -22.36 19.07
C MET A 68 35.08 -22.94 18.95
N THR A 69 34.08 -22.16 19.35
CA THR A 69 32.66 -22.53 19.31
C THR A 69 32.01 -21.97 18.05
N LYS A 70 31.20 -22.76 17.34
CA LYS A 70 30.48 -22.29 16.14
C LYS A 70 29.38 -21.32 16.54
N VAL A 71 29.30 -20.16 15.87
CA VAL A 71 28.27 -19.12 16.10
C VAL A 71 27.19 -19.24 15.03
N GLU A 72 27.51 -18.88 13.78
CA GLU A 72 26.63 -18.96 12.61
C GLU A 72 27.48 -19.16 11.36
N ASP A 73 26.90 -19.78 10.32
CA ASP A 73 27.57 -20.02 9.03
C ASP A 73 29.00 -20.58 9.15
N ASN A 74 29.99 -19.75 8.83
CA ASN A 74 31.43 -20.03 8.85
C ASN A 74 32.15 -19.24 9.96
N ILE A 75 31.42 -18.72 10.95
CA ILE A 75 31.93 -17.88 12.03
C ILE A 75 32.01 -18.66 13.33
N TYR A 76 33.15 -18.54 14.01
CA TYR A 76 33.44 -19.22 15.26
C TYR A 76 33.97 -18.21 16.28
N SER A 77 33.69 -18.44 17.57
CA SER A 77 34.07 -17.57 18.68
C SER A 77 35.01 -18.24 19.68
N TYR A 78 35.81 -17.43 20.36
CA TYR A 78 36.59 -17.80 21.54
C TYR A 78 36.49 -16.70 22.60
N THR A 79 36.04 -17.07 23.80
CA THR A 79 36.03 -16.19 24.97
C THR A 79 37.36 -16.29 25.71
N LEU A 80 38.03 -15.16 25.89
CA LEU A 80 39.34 -15.05 26.50
C LEU A 80 39.29 -15.46 27.97
N THR A 81 40.26 -16.27 28.40
CA THR A 81 40.39 -16.72 29.80
C THR A 81 41.44 -15.93 30.59
N GLY A 82 42.07 -14.93 29.96
CA GLY A 82 43.17 -14.15 30.51
C GLY A 82 43.50 -12.97 29.61
N SER A 83 44.61 -12.29 29.89
CA SER A 83 45.03 -11.11 29.14
C SER A 83 46.06 -11.43 28.06
N PHE A 84 45.71 -11.15 26.81
CA PHE A 84 46.49 -11.53 25.64
C PHE A 84 46.63 -10.37 24.64
N GLU A 85 47.79 -10.24 24.00
CA GLU A 85 48.09 -9.19 23.01
C GLU A 85 48.11 -9.74 21.58
N ASN A 86 48.36 -11.04 21.43
CA ASN A 86 48.57 -11.68 20.15
C ASN A 86 47.62 -12.86 19.99
N VAL A 87 47.26 -13.15 18.73
CA VAL A 87 46.35 -14.24 18.36
C VAL A 87 46.80 -14.93 17.08
N ILE A 88 46.63 -16.25 17.04
CA ILE A 88 46.71 -17.09 15.84
C ILE A 88 45.42 -17.89 15.75
N PHE A 89 44.81 -17.91 14.57
CA PHE A 89 43.71 -18.81 14.25
C PHE A 89 44.22 -19.97 13.40
N ASN A 90 43.94 -21.20 13.83
CA ASN A 90 44.32 -22.42 13.13
C ASN A 90 43.09 -23.27 12.83
N ASP A 91 43.04 -23.94 11.69
CA ASP A 91 41.98 -24.88 11.31
C ASP A 91 42.53 -25.94 10.34
N SER A 92 41.65 -26.77 9.76
CA SER A 92 42.05 -27.79 8.78
C SER A 92 42.72 -27.25 7.51
N ASN A 93 42.61 -25.95 7.23
CA ASN A 93 43.21 -25.30 6.05
C ASN A 93 44.52 -24.58 6.39
N GLY A 94 44.99 -24.66 7.65
CA GLY A 94 46.25 -24.09 8.13
C GLY A 94 46.06 -22.92 9.09
N GLN A 95 47.18 -22.34 9.53
CA GLN A 95 47.21 -21.24 10.50
C GLN A 95 47.34 -19.86 9.86
N THR A 96 46.89 -18.82 10.56
CA THR A 96 47.26 -17.43 10.26
C THR A 96 48.71 -17.14 10.65
N GLY A 97 49.25 -15.98 10.22
CA GLY A 97 50.44 -15.42 10.85
C GLY A 97 50.17 -14.95 12.28
N ASN A 98 51.19 -14.37 12.93
CA ASN A 98 51.04 -13.74 14.25
C ASN A 98 50.24 -12.45 14.09
N LEU A 99 49.02 -12.41 14.61
CA LEU A 99 48.15 -11.25 14.56
C LEU A 99 48.18 -10.51 15.91
N VAL A 100 48.05 -9.19 15.87
CA VAL A 100 47.79 -8.38 17.07
C VAL A 100 46.30 -8.39 17.36
N TYR A 101 45.92 -8.66 18.59
CA TYR A 101 44.54 -8.60 19.06
C TYR A 101 43.97 -7.19 18.86
N GLN A 102 42.78 -7.08 18.24
CA GLN A 102 42.17 -5.81 17.84
C GLN A 102 41.07 -5.31 18.78
N GLY A 103 40.85 -5.98 19.91
CA GLY A 103 39.79 -5.64 20.87
C GLY A 103 38.60 -6.60 20.85
N ALA A 104 37.70 -6.42 21.82
CA ALA A 104 36.52 -7.25 21.99
C ALA A 104 35.58 -7.16 20.77
N ASN A 105 34.92 -8.27 20.47
CA ASN A 105 33.94 -8.39 19.39
C ASN A 105 34.49 -8.14 17.98
N MET A 106 35.80 -8.33 17.78
CA MET A 106 36.41 -8.27 16.47
C MET A 106 36.38 -9.65 15.79
N LEU A 107 36.01 -9.66 14.51
CA LEU A 107 36.02 -10.79 13.59
C LEU A 107 37.23 -10.71 12.67
N TYR A 108 38.04 -11.76 12.63
CA TYR A 108 39.08 -11.94 11.61
C TYR A 108 38.57 -12.82 10.48
N ASP A 109 38.56 -12.32 9.26
CA ASP A 109 38.21 -13.11 8.08
C ASP A 109 39.47 -13.72 7.46
N LYS A 110 39.62 -15.05 7.57
CA LYS A 110 40.79 -15.76 7.03
C LYS A 110 40.88 -15.74 5.50
N SER A 111 39.77 -15.49 4.80
CA SER A 111 39.77 -15.43 3.33
C SER A 111 40.28 -14.09 2.81
N THR A 112 40.02 -13.00 3.52
CA THR A 112 40.44 -11.65 3.12
C THR A 112 41.67 -11.15 3.89
N GLY A 113 42.00 -11.79 5.01
CA GLY A 113 43.11 -11.42 5.89
C GLY A 113 42.86 -10.15 6.72
N LYS A 114 41.60 -9.73 6.88
CA LYS A 114 41.22 -8.46 7.52
C LYS A 114 40.42 -8.65 8.80
N TRP A 115 40.49 -7.65 9.67
CA TRP A 115 39.65 -7.51 10.85
C TRP A 115 38.45 -6.62 10.56
N GLU A 116 37.28 -6.99 11.06
CA GLU A 116 36.06 -6.19 11.08
C GLU A 116 35.35 -6.32 12.44
N GLN A 117 34.48 -5.37 12.78
CA GLN A 117 33.65 -5.52 13.99
C GLN A 117 32.58 -6.58 13.70
N TYR A 118 32.47 -7.58 14.59
CA TYR A 118 31.43 -8.59 14.49
C TYR A 118 30.14 -8.07 15.10
N ALA A 119 29.07 -8.03 14.30
CA ALA A 119 27.74 -7.61 14.75
C ALA A 119 26.79 -8.77 15.13
N GLY A 120 27.02 -10.00 14.65
CA GLY A 120 26.18 -11.17 14.92
C GLY A 120 24.65 -10.95 14.77
N SER A 121 23.85 -11.90 15.25
CA SER A 121 22.38 -11.73 15.41
C SER A 121 22.00 -10.89 16.66
N GLU A 122 23.01 -10.43 17.38
CA GLU A 122 22.99 -9.63 18.61
C GLU A 122 23.02 -8.12 18.29
N ASN A 123 21.87 -7.58 17.89
CA ASN A 123 21.72 -6.15 17.61
C ASN A 123 20.99 -5.43 18.76
N PRO A 124 21.28 -4.13 19.00
CA PRO A 124 20.39 -3.29 19.79
C PRO A 124 18.97 -3.33 19.19
N PRO A 125 17.94 -3.06 20.00
CA PRO A 125 16.56 -3.17 19.53
C PRO A 125 16.29 -2.20 18.39
N THR A 126 15.39 -2.54 17.47
CA THR A 126 14.97 -1.62 16.41
C THR A 126 13.65 -0.97 16.77
N VAL A 127 13.47 0.29 16.37
CA VAL A 127 12.20 1.03 16.51
C VAL A 127 11.76 1.46 15.11
N THR A 128 10.50 1.25 14.78
CA THR A 128 9.86 1.77 13.56
C THR A 128 8.54 2.47 13.92
N PHE A 129 8.14 3.42 13.08
CA PHE A 129 6.88 4.15 13.18
C PHE A 129 6.06 3.96 11.90
N SER A 130 4.73 3.98 11.99
CA SER A 130 3.87 4.00 10.80
C SER A 130 3.89 5.34 10.06
N LYS A 131 4.36 6.41 10.70
CA LYS A 131 4.44 7.76 10.14
C LYS A 131 5.90 8.19 9.98
N LYS A 132 6.19 8.96 8.92
CA LYS A 132 7.53 9.53 8.67
C LYS A 132 7.79 10.74 9.58
N ASP A 133 9.07 10.97 9.92
CA ASP A 133 9.47 12.22 10.59
C ASP A 133 9.18 13.42 9.69
N GLY A 134 8.59 14.47 10.25
CA GLY A 134 8.12 15.66 9.54
C GLY A 134 6.72 15.54 8.91
N ALA A 135 6.02 14.41 9.06
CA ALA A 135 4.66 14.25 8.53
C ALA A 135 3.66 15.29 9.08
N THR A 136 2.59 15.56 8.35
CA THR A 136 1.53 16.50 8.78
C THR A 136 0.21 15.78 8.99
N TYR A 137 -0.63 16.31 9.87
CA TYR A 137 -1.98 15.81 10.15
C TYR A 137 -2.94 16.98 10.39
N THR A 138 -4.24 16.78 10.29
CA THR A 138 -5.23 17.88 10.35
C THR A 138 -6.08 17.85 11.61
N ASN A 139 -6.43 16.66 12.14
CA ASN A 139 -7.20 16.53 13.37
C ASN A 139 -6.43 15.72 14.42
N THR A 140 -6.74 14.43 14.53
CA THR A 140 -6.04 13.47 15.38
C THR A 140 -5.45 12.38 14.49
N VAL A 141 -4.19 12.02 14.72
CA VAL A 141 -3.51 10.99 13.95
C VAL A 141 -3.08 9.85 14.87
N ASN A 142 -3.26 8.62 14.40
CA ASN A 142 -2.75 7.41 15.03
C ASN A 142 -1.35 7.11 14.50
N VAL A 143 -0.41 6.93 15.41
CA VAL A 143 0.97 6.53 15.12
C VAL A 143 1.22 5.16 15.73
N LYS A 144 1.36 4.14 14.87
CA LYS A 144 1.79 2.81 15.30
C LYS A 144 3.30 2.83 15.51
N ILE A 145 3.74 2.30 16.65
CA ILE A 145 5.14 2.16 17.04
C ILE A 145 5.40 0.66 17.15
N THR A 146 6.44 0.17 16.46
CA THR A 146 6.85 -1.23 16.53
C THR A 146 8.29 -1.31 16.98
N THR A 147 8.57 -2.26 17.88
CA THR A 147 9.91 -2.57 18.38
C THR A 147 10.23 -4.04 18.15
N SER A 148 11.46 -4.32 17.72
CA SER A 148 11.95 -5.68 17.54
C SER A 148 13.20 -5.89 18.37
N LYS A 149 13.37 -7.10 18.91
CA LYS A 149 14.49 -7.49 19.80
C LYS A 149 14.59 -6.66 21.09
N ALA A 150 13.54 -5.92 21.48
CA ALA A 150 13.51 -5.14 22.70
C ALA A 150 13.09 -6.01 23.90
N THR A 151 13.85 -5.96 24.98
CA THR A 151 13.45 -6.52 26.28
C THR A 151 12.54 -5.53 27.02
N SER A 152 12.72 -4.23 26.80
CA SER A 152 11.82 -3.19 27.28
C SER A 152 11.69 -2.07 26.25
N ALA A 153 10.52 -1.42 26.20
CA ALA A 153 10.29 -0.25 25.38
C ALA A 153 9.40 0.76 26.11
N SER A 154 9.63 2.04 25.84
CA SER A 154 8.76 3.13 26.28
C SER A 154 8.71 4.24 25.26
N TYR A 155 7.59 4.97 25.22
CA TYR A 155 7.45 6.17 24.41
C TYR A 155 7.07 7.37 25.29
N LYS A 156 7.37 8.57 24.80
CA LYS A 156 6.91 9.84 25.36
C LYS A 156 6.38 10.74 24.24
N ILE A 157 5.34 11.50 24.55
CA ILE A 157 4.81 12.56 23.69
C ILE A 157 5.37 13.89 24.23
N ASP A 158 6.12 14.61 23.41
CA ASP A 158 6.85 15.83 23.75
C ASP A 158 7.66 15.67 25.06
N ASN A 159 7.37 16.51 26.05
CA ASN A 159 7.97 16.47 27.38
C ASN A 159 7.10 15.71 28.40
N GLY A 160 6.15 14.90 27.93
CA GLY A 160 5.29 14.07 28.76
C GLY A 160 6.01 12.92 29.45
N SER A 161 5.28 12.21 30.31
CA SER A 161 5.79 11.02 31.01
C SER A 161 5.99 9.84 30.06
N ALA A 162 7.01 9.03 30.32
CA ALA A 162 7.26 7.81 29.57
C ALA A 162 6.18 6.76 29.87
N VAL A 163 5.64 6.15 28.81
CA VAL A 163 4.66 5.06 28.85
C VAL A 163 5.31 3.79 28.31
N SER A 164 5.31 2.72 29.10
CA SER A 164 5.90 1.43 28.70
C SER A 164 4.98 0.65 27.78
N PHE A 165 5.57 -0.09 26.84
CA PHE A 165 4.86 -1.02 25.96
C PHE A 165 5.76 -2.20 25.56
N SER A 166 5.20 -3.21 24.91
CA SER A 166 5.93 -4.41 24.46
C SER A 166 5.56 -4.77 23.02
N GLY A 167 6.56 -4.95 22.16
CA GLY A 167 6.34 -5.29 20.75
C GLY A 167 5.81 -4.08 19.99
N GLU A 168 4.50 -3.85 20.01
CA GLU A 168 3.84 -2.75 19.31
C GLU A 168 2.85 -1.98 20.18
N THR A 169 2.61 -0.71 19.84
CA THR A 169 1.57 0.13 20.44
C THR A 169 1.09 1.18 19.43
N THR A 170 -0.09 1.75 19.64
CA THR A 170 -0.61 2.87 18.85
C THR A 170 -0.83 4.07 19.73
N VAL A 171 -0.33 5.23 19.29
CA VAL A 171 -0.44 6.50 20.00
C VAL A 171 -1.29 7.45 19.17
N THR A 172 -2.37 7.97 19.75
CA THR A 172 -3.16 9.04 19.15
C THR A 172 -2.63 10.40 19.61
N ILE A 173 -2.30 11.28 18.68
CA ILE A 173 -1.89 12.67 18.94
C ILE A 173 -2.82 13.65 18.21
N GLY A 174 -2.80 14.92 18.62
CA GLY A 174 -3.53 15.99 17.92
C GLY A 174 -4.79 16.50 18.61
N GLU A 175 -5.31 15.78 19.60
CA GLU A 175 -6.45 16.23 20.41
C GLU A 175 -6.05 17.47 21.23
N GLY A 176 -6.83 18.55 21.12
CA GLY A 176 -6.53 19.82 21.80
C GLY A 176 -5.26 20.54 21.31
N VAL A 177 -4.55 20.02 20.31
CA VAL A 177 -3.36 20.65 19.73
C VAL A 177 -3.80 21.73 18.73
N SER A 178 -3.19 22.91 18.81
CA SER A 178 -3.42 24.02 17.88
C SER A 178 -2.74 23.76 16.53
N VAL A 179 -3.34 24.27 15.47
CA VAL A 179 -2.73 24.25 14.13
C VAL A 179 -1.37 24.96 14.13
N GLY A 180 -0.44 24.46 13.33
CA GLY A 180 0.95 24.90 13.23
C GLY A 180 1.84 24.32 14.32
N THR A 181 1.27 23.59 15.29
CA THR A 181 2.02 22.98 16.39
C THR A 181 2.56 21.62 15.98
N SER A 182 3.83 21.39 16.26
CA SER A 182 4.46 20.07 16.10
C SER A 182 4.40 19.27 17.40
N THR A 183 4.15 17.97 17.29
CA THR A 183 4.17 16.99 18.37
C THR A 183 5.25 15.96 18.08
N THR A 184 6.18 15.77 19.00
CA THR A 184 7.27 14.80 18.89
C THR A 184 6.95 13.54 19.69
N ILE A 185 6.99 12.39 19.05
CA ILE A 185 6.94 11.08 19.73
C ILE A 185 8.37 10.57 19.80
N SER A 186 8.91 10.39 21.02
CA SER A 186 10.22 9.77 21.23
C SER A 186 10.05 8.38 21.82
N VAL A 187 10.82 7.42 21.35
CA VAL A 187 10.81 6.02 21.78
C VAL A 187 12.20 5.62 22.24
N THR A 188 12.25 4.95 23.38
CA THR A 188 13.44 4.30 23.93
C THR A 188 13.17 2.81 24.03
N ALA A 189 13.94 2.00 23.32
CA ALA A 189 13.90 0.55 23.41
C ALA A 189 15.25 0.03 23.90
N THR A 190 15.25 -0.96 24.79
CA THR A 190 16.47 -1.53 25.39
C THR A 190 16.44 -3.06 25.35
N ASN A 191 17.60 -3.67 25.13
CA ASN A 191 17.89 -5.07 25.40
C ASN A 191 19.29 -5.20 26.03
N GLU A 192 19.77 -6.43 26.23
CA GLU A 192 21.10 -6.69 26.79
C GLU A 192 22.26 -6.18 25.91
N TYR A 193 22.01 -5.96 24.62
CA TYR A 193 22.98 -5.52 23.62
C TYR A 193 23.00 -3.99 23.42
N GLY A 194 22.03 -3.25 23.96
CA GLY A 194 22.06 -1.79 23.93
C GLY A 194 20.69 -1.12 24.03
N THR A 195 20.70 0.19 23.86
CA THR A 195 19.51 1.03 23.85
C THR A 195 19.42 1.80 22.54
N THR A 196 18.26 1.76 21.91
CA THR A 196 17.91 2.53 20.72
C THR A 196 16.95 3.63 21.09
N ASN A 197 17.29 4.86 20.72
CA ASN A 197 16.42 6.02 20.82
C ASN A 197 16.07 6.47 19.41
N GLN A 198 14.78 6.63 19.14
CA GLN A 198 14.28 7.18 17.89
C GLN A 198 13.15 8.16 18.18
N SER A 199 12.93 9.11 17.28
CA SER A 199 11.81 10.04 17.38
C SER A 199 11.29 10.43 16.03
N ILE A 200 9.99 10.72 15.97
CA ILE A 200 9.37 11.42 14.85
C ILE A 200 8.63 12.64 15.36
N THR A 201 8.56 13.68 14.54
CA THR A 201 7.83 14.92 14.79
C THR A 201 6.77 15.08 13.72
N LEU A 202 5.51 15.25 14.14
CA LEU A 202 4.40 15.49 13.23
C LEU A 202 3.82 16.88 13.48
N THR A 203 3.43 17.60 12.42
CA THR A 203 2.89 18.97 12.54
C THR A 203 1.41 19.02 12.21
N LYS A 204 0.61 19.60 13.11
CA LYS A 204 -0.80 19.83 12.84
C LYS A 204 -0.95 20.95 11.82
N LYS A 205 -1.64 20.70 10.71
CA LYS A 205 -2.08 21.70 9.74
C LYS A 205 -3.57 22.00 9.93
N GLU A 206 -4.05 23.12 9.37
CA GLU A 206 -5.49 23.38 9.39
C GLU A 206 -6.19 22.21 8.72
N SER A 207 -7.22 21.67 9.38
CA SER A 207 -8.29 21.01 8.67
C SER A 207 -9.08 22.12 7.97
N SER A 208 -8.66 22.46 6.76
CA SER A 208 -9.53 23.16 5.84
C SER A 208 -10.69 22.19 5.55
N GLN A 209 -11.80 22.37 6.27
CA GLN A 209 -13.04 21.74 5.88
C GLN A 209 -13.47 22.36 4.56
N GLY A 210 -13.54 21.53 3.52
CA GLY A 210 -14.38 21.76 2.35
C GLY A 210 -15.86 21.70 2.74
N GLY A 211 -16.31 22.66 3.54
CA GLY A 211 -17.72 23.03 3.63
C GLY A 211 -18.14 23.99 2.50
N GLY A 212 -17.18 24.41 1.67
CA GLY A 212 -17.45 25.08 0.41
C GLY A 212 -17.88 24.06 -0.64
N SER A 213 -18.81 24.46 -1.50
CA SER A 213 -19.10 23.78 -2.77
C SER A 213 -17.79 23.35 -3.42
N ASP A 214 -17.74 22.11 -3.94
CA ASP A 214 -16.62 21.63 -4.77
C ASP A 214 -16.58 22.33 -6.14
N GLY A 215 -17.32 23.43 -6.32
CA GLY A 215 -17.31 24.23 -7.54
C GLY A 215 -18.04 23.59 -8.71
N SER A 216 -18.62 22.39 -8.55
CA SER A 216 -19.41 21.74 -9.60
C SER A 216 -20.56 22.66 -10.04
N THR A 217 -20.75 22.82 -11.34
CA THR A 217 -21.78 23.70 -11.92
C THR A 217 -22.90 22.93 -12.58
N THR A 218 -22.73 21.63 -12.80
CA THR A 218 -23.75 20.71 -13.31
C THR A 218 -24.05 19.65 -12.24
N PRO A 219 -25.31 19.17 -12.17
CA PRO A 219 -25.66 18.08 -11.26
C PRO A 219 -25.00 16.78 -11.73
N ALA A 220 -24.78 15.85 -10.79
CA ALA A 220 -24.43 14.48 -11.14
C ALA A 220 -25.50 13.88 -12.07
N GLU A 221 -25.05 13.16 -13.09
CA GLU A 221 -25.93 12.47 -14.01
C GLU A 221 -26.69 11.33 -13.32
N THR A 222 -27.87 11.02 -13.86
CA THR A 222 -28.81 10.05 -13.30
C THR A 222 -29.37 9.17 -14.42
N GLY A 223 -30.08 8.09 -14.07
CA GLY A 223 -30.59 7.13 -15.05
C GLY A 223 -29.69 5.90 -15.07
N LYS A 224 -28.92 5.71 -16.15
CA LYS A 224 -27.90 4.65 -16.22
C LYS A 224 -26.63 5.01 -15.44
N TYR A 225 -26.42 6.30 -15.24
CA TYR A 225 -25.35 6.87 -14.44
C TYR A 225 -25.77 7.07 -12.99
N ALA A 226 -24.81 7.01 -12.07
CA ALA A 226 -25.01 7.43 -10.70
C ALA A 226 -23.70 7.85 -10.04
N THR A 227 -23.73 8.98 -9.34
CA THR A 227 -22.67 9.38 -8.39
C THR A 227 -23.15 9.11 -6.96
N ASN A 228 -22.35 8.39 -6.19
CA ASN A 228 -22.68 7.88 -4.85
C ASN A 228 -24.04 7.15 -4.80
N PRO A 229 -24.25 6.09 -5.61
CA PRO A 229 -25.53 5.40 -5.73
C PRO A 229 -26.03 4.93 -4.37
N ASN A 230 -27.29 5.20 -4.05
CA ASN A 230 -27.91 4.89 -2.75
C ASN A 230 -27.16 5.47 -1.54
N GLY A 231 -26.42 6.57 -1.72
CA GLY A 231 -25.62 7.20 -0.67
C GLY A 231 -24.36 6.42 -0.29
N LYS A 232 -23.92 5.45 -1.12
CA LYS A 232 -22.66 4.73 -0.90
C LYS A 232 -21.48 5.69 -1.06
N VAL A 233 -20.55 5.63 -0.11
CA VAL A 233 -19.34 6.47 -0.05
C VAL A 233 -18.08 5.60 0.08
N GLY A 234 -18.16 4.38 -0.44
CA GLY A 234 -17.14 3.37 -0.23
C GLY A 234 -17.23 2.76 1.16
N LYS A 235 -16.19 2.02 1.54
CA LYS A 235 -16.15 1.27 2.80
C LYS A 235 -14.81 1.35 3.51
N LYS A 236 -14.85 1.42 4.84
CA LYS A 236 -13.65 1.21 5.64
C LYS A 236 -13.21 -0.26 5.57
N ALA A 237 -12.16 -0.55 4.81
CA ALA A 237 -11.59 -1.87 4.57
C ALA A 237 -10.15 -1.72 4.04
N SER A 238 -9.31 -2.72 4.32
CA SER A 238 -7.99 -2.85 3.69
C SER A 238 -8.13 -3.69 2.42
N ILE A 239 -7.48 -3.27 1.35
CA ILE A 239 -7.44 -3.95 0.06
C ILE A 239 -5.99 -4.35 -0.26
N THR A 240 -5.81 -5.56 -0.79
CA THR A 240 -4.52 -6.01 -1.32
C THR A 240 -4.38 -5.55 -2.78
N ILE A 241 -3.25 -4.93 -3.14
CA ILE A 241 -2.98 -4.50 -4.52
C ILE A 241 -2.09 -5.55 -5.20
N ASP A 242 -2.70 -6.56 -5.80
CA ASP A 242 -2.02 -7.73 -6.38
C ASP A 242 -2.47 -8.10 -7.80
N GLY A 243 -3.45 -7.39 -8.37
CA GLY A 243 -4.05 -7.71 -9.66
C GLY A 243 -5.13 -8.78 -9.58
N ASP A 244 -5.76 -8.94 -8.42
CA ASP A 244 -6.96 -9.75 -8.18
C ASP A 244 -8.05 -8.85 -7.57
N ALA A 245 -9.21 -8.78 -8.22
CA ALA A 245 -10.28 -7.89 -7.80
C ALA A 245 -11.18 -8.48 -6.68
N SER A 246 -10.84 -9.63 -6.10
CA SER A 246 -11.69 -10.36 -5.14
C SER A 246 -11.91 -9.65 -3.80
N ASP A 247 -11.03 -8.73 -3.41
CA ASP A 247 -11.20 -7.87 -2.22
C ASP A 247 -12.29 -6.80 -2.43
N TRP A 248 -12.67 -6.52 -3.69
CA TRP A 248 -13.64 -5.49 -4.05
C TRP A 248 -15.07 -6.03 -4.08
N SER A 249 -16.02 -5.23 -3.60
CA SER A 249 -17.44 -5.59 -3.57
C SER A 249 -18.35 -4.39 -3.81
N ASP A 250 -19.63 -4.67 -4.13
CA ASP A 250 -20.64 -3.65 -4.46
C ASP A 250 -20.84 -2.59 -3.36
N ASP A 251 -20.60 -2.91 -2.09
CA ASP A 251 -20.68 -1.93 -0.99
C ASP A 251 -19.55 -0.88 -1.02
N MET A 252 -18.51 -1.08 -1.83
CA MET A 252 -17.45 -0.11 -2.11
C MET A 252 -17.77 0.80 -3.30
N LEU A 253 -18.83 0.54 -4.06
CA LEU A 253 -19.21 1.32 -5.24
C LEU A 253 -19.50 2.78 -4.86
N ILE A 254 -18.83 3.72 -5.54
CA ILE A 254 -19.02 5.17 -5.37
C ILE A 254 -19.49 5.87 -6.65
N ALA A 255 -19.33 5.27 -7.82
CA ALA A 255 -19.96 5.75 -9.04
C ALA A 255 -20.23 4.61 -10.04
N GLN A 256 -21.29 4.77 -10.81
CA GLN A 256 -21.74 3.88 -11.87
C GLN A 256 -21.85 4.70 -13.16
N GLY A 257 -21.21 4.24 -14.23
CA GLY A 257 -21.35 4.72 -15.60
C GLY A 257 -22.27 3.82 -16.42
N ALA A 258 -22.35 4.08 -17.72
CA ALA A 258 -22.87 3.12 -18.67
C ALA A 258 -21.71 2.48 -19.45
N ALA A 259 -22.03 1.54 -20.34
CA ALA A 259 -21.05 0.98 -21.26
C ALA A 259 -21.38 1.41 -22.69
N TRP A 260 -20.35 1.44 -23.53
CA TRP A 260 -20.43 1.85 -24.93
C TRP A 260 -20.96 3.28 -25.12
N ASP A 261 -20.79 4.13 -24.12
CA ASP A 261 -21.07 5.56 -24.09
C ASP A 261 -19.78 6.39 -24.25
N VAL A 262 -18.84 5.86 -25.05
CA VAL A 262 -17.56 6.49 -25.36
C VAL A 262 -17.56 6.97 -26.81
N ALA A 263 -16.80 8.02 -27.12
CA ALA A 263 -16.65 8.60 -28.45
C ALA A 263 -16.52 7.58 -29.61
N ASN A 264 -15.85 6.45 -29.35
CA ASN A 264 -15.66 5.36 -30.30
C ASN A 264 -16.96 4.70 -30.79
N HIS A 265 -18.07 4.81 -30.06
CA HIS A 265 -19.39 4.34 -30.49
C HIS A 265 -19.84 5.10 -31.74
N TRP A 266 -19.87 6.43 -31.68
CA TRP A 266 -20.34 7.26 -32.80
C TRP A 266 -19.28 7.41 -33.89
N LYS A 267 -17.99 7.41 -33.52
CA LYS A 267 -16.91 7.55 -34.49
C LYS A 267 -15.58 6.99 -34.04
N GLY A 268 -14.96 6.21 -34.91
CA GLY A 268 -13.68 5.55 -34.60
C GLY A 268 -13.86 4.18 -33.96
N GLY A 269 -14.98 3.48 -34.17
CA GLY A 269 -15.15 2.10 -33.65
C GLY A 269 -14.07 1.10 -34.11
N HIS A 270 -13.30 1.43 -35.14
CA HIS A 270 -12.17 0.61 -35.60
C HIS A 270 -10.90 0.80 -34.75
N GLU A 271 -10.86 1.77 -33.86
CA GLU A 271 -9.67 2.12 -33.09
C GLU A 271 -9.34 1.07 -32.04
N ASN A 272 -8.05 0.94 -31.74
CA ASN A 272 -7.56 0.21 -30.57
C ASN A 272 -7.72 1.00 -29.29
N CYS A 273 -7.58 0.38 -28.11
CA CYS A 273 -7.63 1.08 -26.82
C CYS A 273 -8.99 1.74 -26.55
N VAL A 274 -10.05 0.95 -26.47
CA VAL A 274 -11.37 1.42 -26.04
C VAL A 274 -11.26 1.91 -24.59
N LEU A 275 -11.67 3.14 -24.33
CA LEU A 275 -11.59 3.80 -23.03
C LEU A 275 -13.01 3.95 -22.48
N ASP A 276 -13.53 2.89 -21.88
CA ASP A 276 -14.92 2.83 -21.41
C ASP A 276 -14.92 2.46 -19.92
N THR A 277 -15.22 3.46 -19.09
CA THR A 277 -15.13 3.51 -17.64
C THR A 277 -16.51 3.22 -17.02
N TYR A 278 -16.68 2.02 -16.48
CA TYR A 278 -18.01 1.54 -16.10
C TYR A 278 -18.36 1.75 -14.62
N SER A 279 -17.43 1.52 -13.70
CA SER A 279 -17.71 1.71 -12.26
C SER A 279 -16.48 2.10 -11.47
N LEU A 280 -16.66 2.93 -10.44
CA LEU A 280 -15.63 3.41 -9.53
C LEU A 280 -15.94 2.98 -8.10
N TYR A 281 -14.92 2.52 -7.39
CA TYR A 281 -15.01 1.97 -6.03
C TYR A 281 -14.04 2.70 -5.10
N GLY A 282 -14.44 2.89 -3.85
CA GLY A 282 -13.63 3.48 -2.81
C GLY A 282 -13.56 2.60 -1.56
N ALA A 283 -12.37 2.44 -1.01
CA ALA A 283 -12.16 1.87 0.31
C ALA A 283 -11.04 2.59 1.05
N TRP A 284 -10.97 2.48 2.37
CA TRP A 284 -9.88 3.04 3.16
C TRP A 284 -9.63 2.26 4.44
N ASP A 285 -8.40 2.26 4.93
CA ASP A 285 -8.07 1.81 6.28
C ASP A 285 -7.46 2.95 7.10
N ASP A 286 -6.68 2.62 8.14
CA ASP A 286 -6.07 3.63 9.00
C ASP A 286 -4.89 4.35 8.34
N ASP A 287 -4.27 3.76 7.32
CA ASP A 287 -3.04 4.23 6.70
C ASP A 287 -3.18 4.52 5.20
N ASN A 288 -4.16 3.94 4.51
CA ASN A 288 -4.28 3.98 3.06
C ASN A 288 -5.69 4.29 2.57
N LEU A 289 -5.75 5.02 1.45
CA LEU A 289 -6.88 5.11 0.55
C LEU A 289 -6.72 4.05 -0.55
N TYR A 290 -7.81 3.39 -0.90
CA TYR A 290 -7.89 2.44 -2.01
C TYR A 290 -8.96 2.89 -2.99
N ILE A 291 -8.61 2.88 -4.28
CA ILE A 291 -9.57 3.15 -5.35
C ILE A 291 -9.47 2.03 -6.37
N GLY A 292 -10.62 1.53 -6.78
CA GLY A 292 -10.74 0.48 -7.80
C GLY A 292 -11.65 0.97 -8.91
N TRP A 293 -11.42 0.55 -10.15
CA TRP A 293 -12.31 0.89 -11.25
C TRP A 293 -12.41 -0.21 -12.29
N GLN A 294 -13.64 -0.40 -12.77
CA GLN A 294 -13.94 -1.31 -13.86
C GLN A 294 -13.86 -0.54 -15.18
N MET A 295 -12.98 -0.98 -16.07
CA MET A 295 -13.09 -0.71 -17.50
C MET A 295 -13.82 -1.87 -18.15
N VAL A 296 -14.74 -1.60 -19.06
CA VAL A 296 -15.42 -2.63 -19.86
C VAL A 296 -15.06 -2.48 -21.33
N ASN A 297 -15.04 -3.57 -22.07
CA ASN A 297 -14.86 -3.52 -23.52
C ASN A 297 -15.87 -4.43 -24.19
N THR A 298 -17.05 -3.87 -24.44
CA THR A 298 -18.22 -4.58 -25.00
C THR A 298 -18.14 -4.78 -26.52
N THR A 299 -17.06 -4.28 -27.16
CA THR A 299 -16.90 -4.36 -28.62
C THR A 299 -16.76 -5.77 -29.13
N ASP A 300 -16.38 -6.73 -28.30
CA ASP A 300 -16.28 -8.14 -28.64
C ASP A 300 -17.62 -8.78 -29.01
N THR A 301 -18.74 -8.11 -28.70
CA THR A 301 -20.07 -8.50 -29.19
C THR A 301 -20.24 -8.30 -30.70
N TRP A 302 -19.38 -7.54 -31.37
CA TRP A 302 -19.44 -7.31 -32.83
C TRP A 302 -18.08 -7.32 -33.55
N ALA A 303 -16.99 -7.03 -32.85
CA ALA A 303 -15.62 -7.09 -33.36
C ALA A 303 -15.04 -8.50 -33.25
N LYS A 304 -14.07 -8.83 -34.11
CA LYS A 304 -13.36 -10.12 -34.10
C LYS A 304 -12.04 -9.99 -33.36
N SER A 305 -11.59 -11.08 -32.75
CA SER A 305 -10.26 -11.14 -32.12
C SER A 305 -9.17 -10.70 -33.10
N GLY A 306 -8.40 -9.68 -32.70
CA GLY A 306 -7.34 -9.08 -33.53
C GLY A 306 -7.77 -7.81 -34.29
N ASP A 307 -9.06 -7.50 -34.34
CA ASP A 307 -9.54 -6.18 -34.77
C ASP A 307 -9.06 -5.12 -33.78
N GLY A 308 -8.94 -3.87 -34.27
CA GLY A 308 -8.46 -2.72 -33.49
C GLY A 308 -8.96 -2.69 -32.04
N PRO A 309 -10.28 -2.62 -31.78
CA PRO A 309 -10.83 -2.46 -30.43
C PRO A 309 -10.55 -3.64 -29.50
N LEU A 310 -10.23 -4.82 -30.04
CA LEU A 310 -9.83 -6.02 -29.29
C LEU A 310 -8.33 -6.31 -29.32
N SER A 311 -7.54 -5.40 -29.89
CA SER A 311 -6.08 -5.51 -29.84
C SER A 311 -5.57 -5.50 -28.40
N ASP A 312 -4.44 -6.16 -28.17
CA ASP A 312 -3.88 -6.40 -26.84
C ASP A 312 -4.87 -7.06 -25.84
N GLY A 313 -5.80 -7.85 -26.37
CA GLY A 313 -6.82 -8.52 -25.56
C GLY A 313 -7.88 -7.56 -25.03
N GLY A 314 -8.25 -6.52 -25.81
CA GLY A 314 -9.23 -5.50 -25.40
C GLY A 314 -8.67 -4.43 -24.45
N ARG A 315 -7.33 -4.45 -24.29
CA ARG A 315 -6.49 -3.66 -23.39
C ARG A 315 -6.66 -2.15 -23.54
N VAL A 316 -6.79 -1.41 -22.43
CA VAL A 316 -6.27 -0.05 -22.41
C VAL A 316 -4.76 -0.13 -22.64
N LEU A 317 -4.27 0.63 -23.62
CA LEU A 317 -2.87 0.61 -24.02
C LEU A 317 -2.01 1.55 -23.17
N ASP A 318 -0.81 1.88 -23.65
CA ASP A 318 0.08 2.83 -22.98
C ASP A 318 -0.39 4.27 -23.21
N VAL A 319 -1.53 4.59 -22.58
CA VAL A 319 -2.21 5.88 -22.63
C VAL A 319 -2.58 6.32 -21.22
N PRO A 320 -2.75 7.63 -20.96
CA PRO A 320 -3.01 8.12 -19.62
C PRO A 320 -4.37 7.68 -19.07
N LEU A 321 -4.32 7.07 -17.89
CA LEU A 321 -5.41 7.08 -16.92
C LEU A 321 -5.09 8.12 -15.85
N ILE A 322 -6.06 8.96 -15.52
CA ILE A 322 -5.89 10.08 -14.59
C ILE A 322 -6.88 9.90 -13.44
N LEU A 323 -6.37 9.62 -12.25
CA LEU A 323 -7.19 9.66 -11.04
C LEU A 323 -7.11 11.06 -10.44
N ALA A 324 -8.22 11.78 -10.50
CA ALA A 324 -8.38 13.12 -9.95
C ALA A 324 -8.98 13.03 -8.54
N LEU A 325 -8.33 13.65 -7.56
CA LEU A 325 -8.81 13.73 -6.19
C LEU A 325 -9.05 15.17 -5.75
N SER A 326 -10.19 15.38 -5.13
CA SER A 326 -10.61 16.61 -4.46
C SER A 326 -10.55 16.36 -2.96
N ILE A 327 -9.42 16.67 -2.34
CA ILE A 327 -9.14 16.35 -0.95
C ILE A 327 -9.47 17.55 -0.07
N ASP A 328 -9.00 18.74 -0.46
CA ASP A 328 -9.22 19.99 0.27
C ASP A 328 -9.72 21.08 -0.66
N ASN A 329 -11.03 21.33 -0.64
CA ASN A 329 -11.68 22.37 -1.47
C ASN A 329 -11.18 23.81 -1.22
N ASN A 330 -10.39 24.06 -0.17
CA ASN A 330 -9.78 25.36 0.07
C ASN A 330 -8.35 25.46 -0.47
N SER A 331 -7.78 24.35 -0.94
CA SER A 331 -6.46 24.34 -1.55
C SER A 331 -6.51 24.94 -2.96
N THR A 332 -5.32 25.20 -3.53
CA THR A 332 -5.25 25.67 -4.91
C THR A 332 -5.69 24.55 -5.86
N LYS A 333 -6.80 24.78 -6.57
CA LYS A 333 -7.26 23.91 -7.64
C LYS A 333 -6.19 23.74 -8.71
N MET A 334 -5.97 22.52 -9.16
CA MET A 334 -5.04 22.23 -10.26
C MET A 334 -5.59 22.68 -11.62
N SER A 335 -4.73 23.26 -12.44
CA SER A 335 -5.02 23.67 -13.83
C SER A 335 -4.84 22.57 -14.86
N ASN A 336 -4.30 21.43 -14.44
CA ASN A 336 -3.83 20.34 -15.29
C ASN A 336 -2.68 20.72 -16.26
N LYS A 337 -1.96 21.81 -15.98
CA LYS A 337 -0.83 22.30 -16.78
C LYS A 337 0.44 22.29 -15.94
N ASN A 338 1.59 22.17 -16.60
CA ASN A 338 2.86 22.46 -15.96
C ASN A 338 3.15 23.97 -15.97
N THR A 339 4.14 24.42 -15.19
CA THR A 339 4.49 25.86 -15.05
C THR A 339 4.95 26.53 -16.35
N SER A 340 5.19 25.77 -17.43
CA SER A 340 5.43 26.33 -18.77
C SER A 340 4.15 26.47 -19.60
N GLY A 341 2.98 26.18 -19.01
CA GLY A 341 1.68 26.16 -19.68
C GLY A 341 1.44 24.93 -20.56
N ASN A 342 2.34 23.94 -20.54
CA ASN A 342 2.22 22.73 -21.35
C ASN A 342 1.48 21.61 -20.58
N PRO A 343 0.93 20.60 -21.29
CA PRO A 343 0.40 19.39 -20.67
C PRO A 343 1.36 18.69 -19.70
N ILE A 344 0.79 18.02 -18.69
CA ILE A 344 1.55 17.13 -17.79
C ILE A 344 2.00 15.86 -18.53
N TRP A 345 1.11 15.30 -19.36
CA TRP A 345 1.36 14.13 -20.21
C TRP A 345 1.10 14.47 -21.68
N GLY A 346 1.92 13.93 -22.57
CA GLY A 346 1.65 13.96 -24.01
C GLY A 346 1.97 15.30 -24.66
N ARG A 347 1.39 15.54 -25.83
CA ARG A 347 1.63 16.75 -26.63
C ARG A 347 0.47 17.74 -26.58
N LYS A 348 -0.72 17.24 -26.24
CA LYS A 348 -1.98 17.96 -26.16
C LYS A 348 -2.71 17.47 -24.90
N MET A 349 -3.43 18.33 -24.22
CA MET A 349 -4.29 17.95 -23.10
C MET A 349 -5.46 18.92 -23.04
N GLY A 350 -6.64 18.46 -23.47
CA GLY A 350 -7.87 19.24 -23.47
C GLY A 350 -8.62 19.24 -22.13
N LEU A 351 -8.16 18.48 -21.13
CA LEU A 351 -8.84 18.34 -19.85
C LEU A 351 -8.63 19.56 -18.94
N GLU A 352 -9.74 20.20 -18.56
CA GLU A 352 -9.84 21.29 -17.60
C GLU A 352 -10.85 20.94 -16.48
N PHE A 353 -10.84 21.73 -15.41
CA PHE A 353 -11.65 21.46 -14.22
C PHE A 353 -12.35 22.72 -13.74
N THR A 354 -13.68 22.72 -13.76
CA THR A 354 -14.50 23.66 -13.00
C THR A 354 -14.67 23.15 -11.58
N THR A 355 -15.08 21.88 -11.45
CA THR A 355 -15.08 21.13 -10.19
C THR A 355 -13.68 21.10 -9.59
N HIS A 356 -13.59 21.23 -8.27
CA HIS A 356 -12.33 21.31 -7.55
C HIS A 356 -11.56 20.00 -7.63
N VAL A 357 -10.26 20.10 -7.89
CA VAL A 357 -9.29 19.01 -7.86
C VAL A 357 -7.96 19.56 -7.36
N ASP A 358 -7.31 18.86 -6.44
CA ASP A 358 -6.01 19.29 -5.90
C ASP A 358 -4.92 18.21 -5.97
N ARG A 359 -5.28 16.99 -6.36
CA ARG A 359 -4.32 15.95 -6.76
C ARG A 359 -4.72 15.34 -8.10
N LEU A 360 -3.74 15.22 -9.00
CA LEU A 360 -3.87 14.47 -10.24
C LEU A 360 -2.84 13.35 -10.25
N LEU A 361 -3.29 12.10 -10.25
CA LEU A 361 -2.43 10.93 -10.37
C LEU A 361 -2.45 10.48 -11.83
N TYR A 362 -1.30 10.57 -12.50
CA TYR A 362 -1.12 10.12 -13.87
C TYR A 362 -0.45 8.75 -13.89
N MET A 363 -1.04 7.81 -14.62
CA MET A 363 -0.49 6.48 -14.83
C MET A 363 -0.81 5.93 -16.23
N SER A 364 -0.03 4.96 -16.69
CA SER A 364 -0.34 4.23 -17.91
C SER A 364 -1.51 3.27 -17.68
N GLY A 365 -2.39 3.14 -18.67
CA GLY A 365 -3.38 2.05 -18.73
C GLY A 365 -2.75 0.66 -18.81
N LYS A 366 -1.44 0.56 -19.12
CA LYS A 366 -0.63 -0.66 -18.95
C LYS A 366 0.24 -0.56 -17.70
N PRO A 367 -0.16 -1.20 -16.58
CA PRO A 367 0.66 -1.18 -15.36
C PRO A 367 2.09 -1.67 -15.60
N GLY A 368 3.04 -0.94 -15.05
CA GLY A 368 4.48 -1.21 -15.21
C GLY A 368 5.15 -0.42 -16.34
N LEU A 369 4.40 0.34 -17.14
CA LEU A 369 4.94 1.30 -18.10
C LEU A 369 4.92 2.73 -17.55
N GLY A 370 5.79 3.57 -18.13
CA GLY A 370 5.94 4.98 -17.77
C GLY A 370 6.53 5.23 -16.37
N GLU A 371 6.55 6.49 -15.97
CA GLU A 371 6.93 6.94 -14.64
C GLU A 371 5.70 7.56 -13.95
N PRO A 372 4.80 6.74 -13.37
CA PRO A 372 3.56 7.24 -12.80
C PRO A 372 3.82 8.12 -11.57
N ALA A 373 3.05 9.18 -11.45
CA ALA A 373 3.24 10.19 -10.41
C ALA A 373 1.94 10.89 -10.02
N MET A 374 1.89 11.34 -8.77
CA MET A 374 0.90 12.25 -8.25
C MET A 374 1.41 13.69 -8.38
N PHE A 375 0.55 14.59 -8.84
CA PHE A 375 0.86 15.99 -9.00
C PHE A 375 0.00 16.87 -8.08
N SER A 376 0.53 18.03 -7.71
CA SER A 376 -0.13 19.08 -6.93
C SER A 376 0.26 20.46 -7.47
N ALA A 377 -0.57 21.47 -7.21
CA ALA A 377 -0.29 22.85 -7.60
C ALA A 377 0.96 23.39 -6.89
N VAL A 378 1.78 24.17 -7.60
CA VAL A 378 2.97 24.86 -7.07
C VAL A 378 2.91 26.39 -7.22
N ASP A 379 1.90 26.90 -7.91
CA ASP A 379 1.63 28.33 -8.10
C ASP A 379 0.13 28.64 -7.91
N GLU A 380 -0.23 29.93 -7.95
CA GLU A 380 -1.59 30.40 -7.72
C GLU A 380 -2.53 30.08 -8.89
N GLU A 381 -1.97 29.89 -10.08
CA GLU A 381 -2.70 29.49 -11.29
C GLU A 381 -3.06 27.99 -11.30
N GLY A 382 -2.55 27.21 -10.34
CA GLY A 382 -2.84 25.78 -10.22
C GLY A 382 -1.92 24.88 -11.04
N ASN A 383 -0.84 25.41 -11.62
CA ASN A 383 0.08 24.61 -12.42
C ASN A 383 0.98 23.77 -11.52
N THR A 384 1.55 22.71 -12.09
CA THR A 384 2.50 21.82 -11.42
C THR A 384 3.89 21.84 -12.05
N ASN A 385 4.85 21.16 -11.45
CA ASN A 385 6.17 20.91 -12.03
C ASN A 385 6.65 19.49 -11.67
N TYR A 386 7.70 19.02 -12.34
CA TYR A 386 8.25 17.67 -12.14
C TYR A 386 9.27 17.59 -10.98
N THR A 387 9.27 18.58 -10.09
CA THR A 387 10.18 18.64 -8.92
C THR A 387 9.40 18.75 -7.62
N ASP A 388 8.84 19.93 -7.35
CA ASP A 388 8.19 20.26 -6.07
C ASP A 388 6.74 19.77 -6.07
N GLY A 389 6.07 19.86 -7.22
CA GLY A 389 4.68 19.48 -7.39
C GLY A 389 4.48 17.99 -7.64
N MET A 390 5.54 17.19 -7.77
CA MET A 390 5.48 15.79 -8.20
C MET A 390 5.93 14.83 -7.10
N VAL A 391 5.11 13.80 -6.88
CA VAL A 391 5.47 12.63 -6.07
C VAL A 391 5.34 11.38 -6.94
N GLY A 392 6.47 10.84 -7.38
CA GLY A 392 6.48 9.55 -8.10
C GLY A 392 5.92 8.42 -7.25
N PHE A 393 5.16 7.49 -7.85
CA PHE A 393 4.42 6.45 -7.11
C PHE A 393 5.30 5.66 -6.14
N LYS A 394 6.48 5.23 -6.60
CA LYS A 394 7.45 4.50 -5.77
C LYS A 394 7.88 5.29 -4.52
N ASN A 395 8.12 6.59 -4.65
CA ASN A 395 8.53 7.44 -3.53
C ASN A 395 7.35 7.74 -2.59
N GLY A 396 6.14 7.84 -3.15
CA GLY A 396 4.89 8.02 -2.42
C GLY A 396 4.34 6.73 -1.79
N GLY A 397 4.96 5.56 -2.02
CA GLY A 397 4.42 4.27 -1.57
C GLY A 397 3.10 3.89 -2.24
N ILE A 398 2.82 4.46 -3.42
CA ILE A 398 1.60 4.21 -4.20
C ILE A 398 1.81 2.93 -5.01
N GLU A 399 0.86 2.00 -4.90
CA GLU A 399 0.85 0.75 -5.64
C GLU A 399 -0.34 0.73 -6.61
N TYR A 400 -0.12 0.23 -7.82
CA TYR A 400 -1.11 0.21 -8.89
C TYR A 400 -1.01 -1.10 -9.66
N LYS A 401 -2.14 -1.79 -9.81
CA LYS A 401 -2.27 -3.09 -10.48
C LYS A 401 -3.57 -3.16 -11.27
N MET A 402 -3.68 -4.25 -12.02
CA MET A 402 -4.81 -4.50 -12.91
C MET A 402 -5.04 -6.00 -13.00
N ALA A 403 -6.28 -6.40 -12.78
CA ALA A 403 -6.82 -7.72 -13.01
C ALA A 403 -7.50 -7.80 -14.38
N THR A 404 -7.44 -8.97 -15.03
CA THR A 404 -8.23 -9.26 -16.24
C THR A 404 -9.55 -9.89 -15.82
N THR A 405 -10.48 -9.04 -15.36
CA THR A 405 -11.74 -9.51 -14.77
C THR A 405 -12.82 -8.44 -14.87
N CYS A 406 -14.04 -8.87 -14.62
CA CYS A 406 -15.20 -8.02 -14.47
C CYS A 406 -15.96 -8.39 -13.20
N ILE A 407 -16.05 -7.46 -12.25
CA ILE A 407 -16.68 -7.72 -10.95
C ILE A 407 -18.16 -7.32 -10.88
N THR A 408 -18.67 -6.69 -11.93
CA THR A 408 -20.06 -6.23 -11.97
C THR A 408 -20.99 -7.37 -12.39
N ASP A 409 -22.17 -7.43 -11.76
CA ASP A 409 -23.19 -8.43 -12.07
C ASP A 409 -23.92 -8.12 -13.40
N SER A 410 -23.90 -6.86 -13.83
CA SER A 410 -24.57 -6.34 -15.02
C SER A 410 -23.69 -5.29 -15.70
N ILE A 411 -23.74 -5.21 -17.03
CA ILE A 411 -23.08 -4.18 -17.83
C ILE A 411 -24.15 -3.52 -18.70
N ILE A 412 -24.80 -2.48 -18.17
CA ILE A 412 -25.82 -1.75 -18.91
C ILE A 412 -25.13 -0.78 -19.87
N GLY A 413 -25.39 -0.94 -21.17
CA GLY A 413 -24.79 -0.10 -22.18
C GLY A 413 -25.68 0.12 -23.39
N LEU A 414 -25.30 1.10 -24.20
CA LEU A 414 -26.03 1.51 -25.38
C LEU A 414 -25.66 0.57 -26.53
N ASN A 415 -26.61 -0.17 -27.09
CA ASN A 415 -26.31 -1.16 -28.13
C ASN A 415 -26.07 -0.54 -29.51
N SER A 416 -26.99 0.32 -29.95
CA SER A 416 -26.94 0.98 -31.25
C SER A 416 -27.44 2.41 -31.11
N SER A 417 -26.58 3.37 -31.43
CA SER A 417 -26.93 4.78 -31.44
C SER A 417 -26.20 5.55 -32.54
N ASP A 418 -26.91 6.48 -33.18
CA ASP A 418 -26.34 7.50 -34.07
C ASP A 418 -26.49 8.93 -33.51
N ASP A 419 -27.13 9.09 -32.35
CA ASP A 419 -27.32 10.35 -31.62
C ASP A 419 -26.76 10.23 -30.19
N PRO A 420 -25.71 10.97 -29.82
CA PRO A 420 -25.14 10.94 -28.47
C PRO A 420 -26.13 11.25 -27.34
N GLN A 421 -27.23 11.93 -27.67
CA GLN A 421 -28.28 12.21 -26.68
C GLN A 421 -29.03 10.96 -26.22
N ASP A 422 -28.90 9.83 -26.91
CA ASP A 422 -29.44 8.55 -26.48
C ASP A 422 -28.87 8.08 -25.12
N CYS A 423 -27.66 8.53 -24.75
CA CYS A 423 -27.09 8.29 -23.42
C CYS A 423 -27.98 8.86 -22.29
N TYR A 424 -28.82 9.84 -22.60
CA TYR A 424 -29.72 10.51 -21.67
C TYR A 424 -31.20 10.14 -21.87
N ASP A 425 -31.51 9.23 -22.80
CA ASP A 425 -32.86 8.74 -23.04
C ASP A 425 -33.04 7.31 -22.50
N ASP A 426 -33.84 7.16 -21.44
CA ASP A 426 -34.20 5.85 -20.89
C ASP A 426 -34.90 4.92 -21.90
N GLY A 427 -35.46 5.47 -22.98
CA GLY A 427 -36.11 4.76 -24.08
C GLY A 427 -35.18 4.32 -25.21
N ALA A 428 -33.90 4.71 -25.18
CA ALA A 428 -32.92 4.26 -26.17
C ALA A 428 -32.65 2.74 -26.07
N ASP A 429 -31.87 2.21 -27.03
CA ASP A 429 -31.57 0.78 -27.14
C ASP A 429 -30.53 0.34 -26.09
N TRP A 430 -30.93 0.34 -24.83
CA TRP A 430 -30.14 -0.12 -23.68
C TRP A 430 -30.22 -1.63 -23.54
N VAL A 431 -29.05 -2.27 -23.45
CA VAL A 431 -28.92 -3.72 -23.23
C VAL A 431 -28.04 -4.00 -22.03
N ASP A 432 -28.20 -5.18 -21.44
CA ASP A 432 -27.23 -5.72 -20.49
C ASP A 432 -26.23 -6.61 -21.24
N TYR A 433 -25.02 -6.12 -21.44
CA TYR A 433 -23.95 -6.81 -22.15
C TYR A 433 -23.56 -8.15 -21.54
N LYS A 434 -23.82 -8.40 -20.25
CA LYS A 434 -23.61 -9.74 -19.65
C LYS A 434 -24.52 -10.81 -20.27
N THR A 435 -25.64 -10.42 -20.85
CA THR A 435 -26.64 -11.34 -21.43
C THR A 435 -26.94 -11.06 -22.90
N PHE A 436 -26.58 -9.88 -23.40
CA PHE A 436 -26.75 -9.47 -24.77
C PHE A 436 -25.96 -10.37 -25.73
N GLN A 437 -26.53 -10.61 -26.91
CA GLN A 437 -25.90 -11.37 -27.97
C GLN A 437 -25.80 -10.49 -29.22
N GLY A 438 -24.59 -9.98 -29.47
CA GLY A 438 -24.27 -9.25 -30.68
C GLY A 438 -23.95 -10.16 -31.86
N SER A 439 -23.52 -9.55 -32.96
CA SER A 439 -23.21 -10.26 -34.21
C SER A 439 -22.02 -11.23 -34.12
N ALA A 440 -21.10 -11.01 -33.19
CA ALA A 440 -19.95 -11.87 -32.93
C ALA A 440 -20.15 -12.84 -31.74
N GLY A 441 -21.23 -12.67 -30.97
CA GLY A 441 -21.57 -13.53 -29.84
C GLY A 441 -21.99 -12.77 -28.59
N THR A 442 -22.01 -13.48 -27.47
CA THR A 442 -22.17 -12.88 -26.13
C THR A 442 -20.85 -12.29 -25.68
N HIS A 443 -20.91 -11.20 -24.92
CA HIS A 443 -19.73 -10.55 -24.34
C HIS A 443 -18.91 -11.52 -23.47
N ASP A 444 -17.59 -11.45 -23.61
CA ASP A 444 -16.59 -12.23 -22.89
C ASP A 444 -15.77 -11.29 -22.00
N THR A 445 -15.98 -11.41 -20.69
CA THR A 445 -15.38 -10.53 -19.68
C THR A 445 -13.85 -10.63 -19.60
N LYS A 446 -13.20 -11.52 -20.36
CA LYS A 446 -11.74 -11.51 -20.50
C LYS A 446 -11.20 -10.24 -21.16
N TYR A 447 -12.05 -9.51 -21.88
CA TYR A 447 -11.71 -8.23 -22.53
C TYR A 447 -11.84 -7.04 -21.57
N ASP A 448 -12.48 -7.25 -20.41
CA ASP A 448 -12.63 -6.24 -19.37
C ASP A 448 -11.38 -6.16 -18.48
N SER A 449 -11.25 -5.04 -17.77
CA SER A 449 -10.16 -4.82 -16.83
C SER A 449 -10.67 -4.21 -15.54
N PHE A 450 -10.22 -4.75 -14.43
CA PHE A 450 -10.39 -4.10 -13.13
C PHE A 450 -9.04 -3.58 -12.68
N TYR A 451 -8.96 -2.29 -12.41
CA TYR A 451 -7.75 -1.64 -11.92
C TYR A 451 -7.90 -1.30 -10.45
N GLU A 452 -6.77 -1.24 -9.76
CA GLU A 452 -6.74 -0.95 -8.34
C GLU A 452 -5.49 -0.15 -7.98
N ILE A 453 -5.67 0.82 -7.09
CA ILE A 453 -4.60 1.67 -6.59
C ILE A 453 -4.70 1.82 -5.07
N LYS A 454 -3.55 1.71 -4.40
CA LYS A 454 -3.37 2.04 -2.98
C LYS A 454 -2.55 3.31 -2.88
N ILE A 455 -3.06 4.28 -2.13
CA ILE A 455 -2.43 5.57 -1.90
C ILE A 455 -2.30 5.78 -0.40
N PRO A 456 -1.08 5.84 0.16
CA PRO A 456 -0.91 6.15 1.57
C PRO A 456 -1.54 7.50 1.91
N LEU A 457 -2.35 7.56 2.97
CA LEU A 457 -3.02 8.79 3.41
C LEU A 457 -2.01 9.89 3.79
N ASP A 458 -0.85 9.49 4.34
CA ASP A 458 0.28 10.38 4.60
C ASP A 458 0.80 11.07 3.32
N THR A 459 0.82 10.35 2.19
CA THR A 459 1.22 10.91 0.89
C THR A 459 0.22 11.96 0.42
N LEU A 460 -1.06 11.79 0.77
CA LEU A 460 -2.11 12.78 0.51
C LEU A 460 -2.10 13.95 1.51
N GLY A 461 -1.37 13.82 2.63
CA GLY A 461 -1.32 14.80 3.71
C GLY A 461 -2.53 14.75 4.65
N ILE A 462 -3.28 13.63 4.65
CA ILE A 462 -4.48 13.41 5.48
C ILE A 462 -4.32 12.16 6.34
N ASP A 463 -5.29 11.92 7.24
CA ASP A 463 -5.42 10.70 8.01
C ASP A 463 -6.81 10.08 7.83
N SER A 464 -7.01 8.87 8.34
CA SER A 464 -8.28 8.16 8.18
C SER A 464 -9.45 8.86 8.88
N SER A 465 -9.17 9.67 9.90
CA SER A 465 -10.18 10.47 10.60
C SER A 465 -10.62 11.65 9.76
N TYR A 466 -9.71 12.31 9.04
CA TYR A 466 -10.04 13.35 8.08
C TYR A 466 -10.98 12.81 7.00
N LEU A 467 -10.60 11.70 6.36
CA LEU A 467 -11.39 11.08 5.30
C LEU A 467 -12.77 10.66 5.82
N THR A 468 -12.85 10.03 7.00
CA THR A 468 -14.13 9.58 7.57
C THR A 468 -15.06 10.75 7.94
N ASN A 469 -14.51 11.87 8.43
CA ASN A 469 -15.31 12.99 8.94
C ASN A 469 -15.64 14.05 7.89
N ASN A 470 -14.79 14.22 6.88
CA ASN A 470 -14.93 15.28 5.87
C ASN A 470 -15.26 14.72 4.48
N GLY A 471 -14.81 13.49 4.21
CA GLY A 471 -14.87 12.89 2.89
C GLY A 471 -13.85 13.51 1.93
N ILE A 472 -13.66 12.85 0.80
CA ILE A 472 -12.91 13.38 -0.35
C ILE A 472 -13.69 13.08 -1.63
N GLY A 473 -13.46 13.84 -2.70
CA GLY A 473 -13.97 13.53 -4.04
C GLY A 473 -12.96 12.73 -4.86
N ALA A 474 -13.45 11.78 -5.67
CA ALA A 474 -12.67 11.06 -6.66
C ALA A 474 -13.38 11.02 -8.04
N MET A 475 -12.59 11.13 -9.10
CA MET A 475 -12.99 10.87 -10.48
C MET A 475 -11.83 10.18 -11.21
N LEU A 476 -12.14 9.21 -12.05
CA LEU A 476 -11.20 8.67 -13.02
C LEU A 476 -11.49 9.27 -14.39
N VAL A 477 -10.46 9.72 -15.11
CA VAL A 477 -10.54 10.16 -16.50
C VAL A 477 -9.65 9.27 -17.35
N ALA A 478 -10.15 8.82 -18.50
CA ALA A 478 -9.41 8.05 -19.48
C ALA A 478 -9.17 8.88 -20.75
N THR A 479 -7.93 8.92 -21.21
CA THR A 479 -7.53 9.73 -22.38
C THR A 479 -6.40 9.04 -23.16
N ARG A 480 -6.22 9.45 -24.42
CA ARG A 480 -5.07 9.06 -25.27
C ARG A 480 -3.88 10.02 -25.18
N GLY A 481 -3.91 10.99 -24.26
CA GLY A 481 -2.90 12.04 -24.19
C GLY A 481 -3.20 13.20 -25.16
N GLU A 482 -4.48 13.38 -25.48
CA GLU A 482 -5.10 14.51 -26.15
C GLU A 482 -6.22 15.07 -25.24
N SER A 483 -7.49 15.21 -25.66
CA SER A 483 -8.58 15.46 -24.68
C SER A 483 -9.01 14.20 -23.93
N ALA A 484 -9.93 14.35 -22.96
CA ALA A 484 -10.56 13.21 -22.33
C ALA A 484 -11.45 12.49 -23.36
N LEU A 485 -11.65 11.18 -23.17
CA LEU A 485 -12.55 10.41 -24.03
C LEU A 485 -13.66 9.73 -23.23
N ASP A 486 -13.43 9.55 -21.94
CA ASP A 486 -14.42 9.08 -21.00
C ASP A 486 -13.98 9.38 -19.55
N CYS A 487 -14.93 9.43 -18.63
CA CYS A 487 -14.66 9.58 -17.21
C CYS A 487 -15.76 8.96 -16.32
N ILE A 488 -15.38 8.65 -15.07
CA ILE A 488 -16.30 8.19 -14.04
C ILE A 488 -16.07 8.90 -12.70
N PRO A 489 -17.07 9.61 -12.11
CA PRO A 489 -18.41 9.89 -12.66
C PRO A 489 -18.40 10.51 -14.06
N HIS A 490 -19.39 10.16 -14.88
CA HIS A 490 -19.51 10.69 -16.24
C HIS A 490 -19.83 12.18 -16.22
N ASP A 491 -19.18 12.92 -17.10
CA ASP A 491 -19.40 14.35 -17.35
C ASP A 491 -19.90 14.54 -18.78
N PRO A 492 -20.92 15.38 -19.03
CA PRO A 492 -21.44 15.63 -20.37
C PRO A 492 -20.41 16.12 -21.38
N SER A 493 -19.27 16.67 -20.95
CA SER A 493 -18.24 17.13 -21.89
C SER A 493 -17.66 15.98 -22.72
N MET A 494 -17.63 14.74 -22.20
CA MET A 494 -17.08 13.57 -22.93
C MET A 494 -17.83 13.24 -24.23
N LEU A 495 -19.01 13.84 -24.42
CA LEU A 495 -19.95 13.54 -25.51
C LEU A 495 -20.30 14.77 -26.38
N ASP A 496 -19.69 15.94 -26.14
CA ASP A 496 -20.19 17.20 -26.68
C ASP A 496 -19.82 17.45 -28.17
N ASN A 497 -18.91 16.64 -28.71
CA ASN A 497 -18.35 16.75 -30.06
C ASN A 497 -18.05 15.37 -30.72
N VAL A 498 -18.62 14.28 -30.19
CA VAL A 498 -18.27 12.90 -30.56
C VAL A 498 -18.44 12.54 -32.04
N THR A 499 -19.34 13.22 -32.76
CA THR A 499 -19.63 12.95 -34.17
C THR A 499 -18.70 13.70 -35.15
N GLY A 500 -17.98 14.72 -34.66
CA GLY A 500 -17.07 15.55 -35.45
C GLY A 500 -15.82 14.82 -35.94
N ASP A 501 -15.07 15.43 -36.88
CA ASP A 501 -13.79 14.90 -37.38
C ASP A 501 -12.63 15.30 -36.44
N TYR A 502 -11.84 14.34 -35.95
CA TYR A 502 -10.51 14.64 -35.39
C TYR A 502 -9.61 15.24 -36.48
N SER A 503 -8.96 16.38 -36.19
CA SER A 503 -8.16 17.10 -37.19
C SER A 503 -6.95 16.32 -37.68
N ALA A 504 -6.37 15.45 -36.85
CA ALA A 504 -5.23 14.62 -37.26
C ALA A 504 -5.64 13.34 -37.99
N ASP A 505 -6.83 12.81 -37.70
CA ASP A 505 -7.41 11.65 -38.39
C ASP A 505 -8.95 11.71 -38.43
N PRO A 506 -9.53 12.22 -39.53
CA PRO A 506 -10.98 12.40 -39.67
C PRO A 506 -11.82 11.14 -39.56
N SER A 507 -11.20 9.95 -39.57
CA SER A 507 -11.91 8.69 -39.33
C SER A 507 -12.28 8.46 -37.87
N THR A 508 -11.81 9.34 -36.97
CA THR A 508 -12.02 9.27 -35.52
C THR A 508 -12.65 10.56 -34.98
N SER A 509 -13.11 10.49 -33.73
CA SER A 509 -13.92 11.52 -33.09
C SER A 509 -13.18 12.82 -32.77
N ALA A 510 -13.87 13.95 -32.96
CA ALA A 510 -13.36 15.28 -32.61
C ALA A 510 -13.20 15.52 -31.10
N GLU A 511 -13.69 14.63 -30.23
CA GLU A 511 -13.38 14.62 -28.79
C GLU A 511 -11.87 14.66 -28.51
N LYS A 512 -11.04 14.11 -29.39
CA LYS A 512 -9.58 14.20 -29.18
C LYS A 512 -9.05 15.63 -29.32
N ASP A 513 -9.84 16.54 -29.89
CA ASP A 513 -9.39 17.87 -30.27
C ASP A 513 -9.90 19.02 -29.42
N ASP A 514 -10.97 18.83 -28.67
CA ASP A 514 -11.64 19.87 -27.91
C ASP A 514 -11.08 20.01 -26.49
N VAL A 515 -11.92 20.58 -25.62
CA VAL A 515 -11.61 20.91 -24.24
C VAL A 515 -12.72 20.34 -23.39
N ASP A 516 -12.39 19.30 -22.65
CA ASP A 516 -13.24 18.69 -21.63
C ASP A 516 -13.11 19.42 -20.32
N ASN A 517 -14.09 20.25 -19.98
CA ASN A 517 -14.12 20.92 -18.69
C ASN A 517 -15.04 20.17 -17.74
N ILE A 518 -14.47 19.52 -16.74
CA ILE A 518 -15.23 18.77 -15.73
C ILE A 518 -16.07 19.73 -14.88
N THR A 519 -17.38 19.52 -14.90
CA THR A 519 -18.41 20.33 -14.25
C THR A 519 -19.28 19.55 -13.26
N VAL A 520 -19.35 18.22 -13.38
CA VAL A 520 -20.09 17.36 -12.46
C VAL A 520 -19.34 17.20 -11.13
N PRO A 521 -20.04 16.88 -10.02
CA PRO A 521 -19.38 16.59 -8.76
C PRO A 521 -18.60 15.27 -8.83
N PHE A 522 -17.46 15.23 -8.13
CA PHE A 522 -16.71 13.98 -7.95
C PHE A 522 -17.44 13.04 -6.98
N ALA A 523 -17.25 11.73 -7.16
CA ALA A 523 -17.79 10.72 -6.25
C ALA A 523 -17.15 10.85 -4.87
N LYS A 524 -17.97 10.90 -3.81
CA LYS A 524 -17.48 11.04 -2.44
C LYS A 524 -17.01 9.71 -1.86
N ILE A 525 -15.89 9.73 -1.14
CA ILE A 525 -15.37 8.62 -0.34
C ILE A 525 -15.35 9.06 1.12
N GLY A 526 -15.77 8.19 2.05
CA GLY A 526 -15.76 8.46 3.49
C GLY A 526 -17.09 8.97 4.04
N THR A 527 -17.50 10.14 3.58
CA THR A 527 -18.80 10.74 3.92
C THR A 527 -19.24 11.67 2.80
N LEU A 528 -20.55 11.90 2.69
CA LEU A 528 -21.10 12.90 1.76
C LEU A 528 -20.82 14.34 2.23
N GLY A 529 -20.32 14.54 3.46
CA GLY A 529 -20.21 15.87 4.07
C GLY A 529 -21.60 16.45 4.40
N SER A 530 -21.64 17.52 5.21
CA SER A 530 -22.91 18.12 5.70
C SER A 530 -23.79 18.56 4.55
N THR A 531 -24.91 17.85 4.36
CA THR A 531 -26.02 18.14 3.43
C THR A 531 -26.16 19.62 3.05
N ASP A 532 -25.93 19.95 1.77
CA ASP A 532 -26.71 21.00 1.12
C ASP A 532 -27.96 20.31 0.53
N PRO A 533 -29.18 20.60 1.05
CA PRO A 533 -30.40 19.94 0.65
C PRO A 533 -30.88 20.49 -0.71
N THR A 534 -30.28 20.02 -1.79
CA THR A 534 -30.84 20.16 -3.14
C THR A 534 -30.94 18.82 -3.87
N GLN A 535 -31.05 17.73 -3.11
CA GLN A 535 -31.64 16.49 -3.64
C GLN A 535 -33.05 16.81 -4.14
N PRO A 536 -33.34 16.68 -5.45
CA PRO A 536 -34.71 16.73 -5.93
C PRO A 536 -35.43 15.51 -5.33
N THR A 537 -36.45 15.80 -4.53
CA THR A 537 -37.41 14.82 -4.05
C THR A 537 -37.95 14.00 -5.21
N THR A 538 -37.85 12.68 -5.04
CA THR A 538 -38.77 11.65 -5.54
C THR A 538 -39.95 12.19 -6.34
N VAL A 539 -39.96 11.95 -7.66
CA VAL A 539 -41.14 12.17 -8.51
C VAL A 539 -42.20 11.12 -8.15
N THR A 540 -43.14 11.48 -7.29
CA THR A 540 -44.41 10.76 -7.19
C THR A 540 -45.23 10.99 -8.45
N LYS A 541 -45.50 9.91 -9.20
CA LYS A 541 -46.51 9.88 -10.28
C LYS A 541 -47.92 10.07 -9.69
N PRO A 542 -48.82 10.84 -10.34
CA PRO A 542 -50.06 11.30 -9.73
C PRO A 542 -51.12 10.20 -9.67
N THR A 543 -51.76 10.04 -8.51
CA THR A 543 -52.97 9.23 -8.37
C THR A 543 -54.14 10.13 -7.94
N THR A 544 -55.19 10.05 -8.75
CA THR A 544 -56.45 10.80 -8.72
C THR A 544 -57.15 10.80 -7.36
N ALA A 545 -57.65 11.97 -6.97
CA ALA A 545 -58.46 12.20 -5.78
C ALA A 545 -59.81 11.47 -5.83
N THR A 546 -60.22 10.86 -4.71
CA THR A 546 -61.64 10.70 -4.37
C THR A 546 -61.85 10.77 -2.85
N THR A 547 -62.45 11.90 -2.46
CA THR A 547 -63.43 12.20 -1.40
C THR A 547 -63.48 11.41 -0.08
N ALA A 548 -63.45 12.21 0.99
CA ALA A 548 -63.59 11.88 2.40
C ALA A 548 -64.91 11.21 2.82
N THR A 549 -64.86 10.39 3.88
CA THR A 549 -65.94 10.29 4.88
C THR A 549 -65.41 9.88 6.26
N SER A 550 -66.10 10.35 7.29
CA SER A 550 -65.68 10.59 8.67
C SER A 550 -65.60 9.38 9.62
N ALA A 551 -64.75 9.57 10.64
CA ALA A 551 -64.70 9.02 12.01
C ALA A 551 -65.64 7.88 12.44
N THR A 552 -65.08 6.86 13.10
CA THR A 552 -65.65 6.31 14.35
C THR A 552 -64.54 5.74 15.25
N THR A 553 -64.55 6.17 16.51
CA THR A 553 -63.76 5.67 17.64
C THR A 553 -64.32 4.33 18.12
N VAL A 554 -63.48 3.30 18.27
CA VAL A 554 -63.79 2.15 19.15
C VAL A 554 -62.54 1.78 19.95
N THR A 555 -62.67 1.92 21.26
CA THR A 555 -61.73 1.51 22.30
C THR A 555 -61.76 -0.01 22.45
N THR A 556 -60.61 -0.68 22.46
CA THR A 556 -60.50 -2.00 23.10
C THR A 556 -59.16 -2.15 23.82
N THR A 557 -59.27 -2.57 25.07
CA THR A 557 -58.23 -2.72 26.08
C THR A 557 -57.61 -4.11 26.01
N THR A 558 -56.27 -4.24 26.00
CA THR A 558 -55.59 -5.45 26.52
C THR A 558 -54.17 -5.14 27.08
N LYS A 559 -54.09 -5.29 28.40
CA LYS A 559 -52.98 -5.67 29.32
C LYS A 559 -51.55 -5.90 28.76
N PRO A 560 -50.49 -5.38 29.42
CA PRO A 560 -49.10 -5.69 29.09
C PRO A 560 -48.62 -7.01 29.71
N THR A 561 -47.86 -7.80 28.94
CA THR A 561 -47.14 -8.99 29.43
C THR A 561 -45.64 -8.70 29.41
N THR A 562 -45.04 -8.73 30.59
CA THR A 562 -43.60 -8.65 30.87
C THR A 562 -42.89 -9.90 30.37
N VAL A 563 -41.80 -9.75 29.62
CA VAL A 563 -40.81 -10.81 29.38
C VAL A 563 -39.47 -10.36 29.97
N THR A 564 -39.01 -11.12 30.96
CA THR A 564 -37.72 -10.95 31.64
C THR A 564 -36.68 -11.78 30.90
N THR A 565 -35.60 -11.14 30.42
CA THR A 565 -34.44 -11.85 29.88
C THR A 565 -33.29 -11.73 30.88
N THR A 566 -32.92 -12.86 31.48
CA THR A 566 -31.82 -12.99 32.44
C THR A 566 -30.54 -13.36 31.69
N THR A 567 -29.49 -12.54 31.80
CA THR A 567 -28.13 -12.85 31.34
C THR A 567 -27.38 -13.63 32.42
N LYS A 568 -26.79 -14.78 32.05
CA LYS A 568 -25.88 -15.59 32.88
C LYS A 568 -24.47 -15.55 32.27
N PRO A 569 -23.38 -15.48 33.07
CA PRO A 569 -22.02 -15.42 32.53
C PRO A 569 -21.52 -16.79 32.09
N THR A 570 -20.82 -16.84 30.95
CA THR A 570 -20.19 -18.07 30.43
C THR A 570 -18.70 -18.09 30.79
N THR A 571 -18.31 -19.12 31.55
CA THR A 571 -16.94 -19.46 31.94
C THR A 571 -16.24 -20.22 30.81
N VAL A 572 -15.03 -19.80 30.45
CA VAL A 572 -14.16 -20.49 29.48
C VAL A 572 -13.63 -21.78 30.11
N THR A 573 -13.86 -22.93 29.46
CA THR A 573 -13.33 -24.24 29.88
C THR A 573 -12.31 -24.73 28.86
N THR A 574 -11.06 -24.83 29.29
CA THR A 574 -9.95 -25.46 28.58
C THR A 574 -10.19 -26.97 28.49
N THR A 575 -10.20 -27.54 27.29
CA THR A 575 -10.36 -28.98 27.09
C THR A 575 -9.03 -29.59 26.62
N THR A 576 -8.37 -30.34 27.50
CA THR A 576 -7.24 -31.22 27.17
C THR A 576 -7.77 -32.62 26.81
N LYS A 577 -7.34 -33.17 25.67
CA LYS A 577 -7.73 -34.51 25.18
C LYS A 577 -6.67 -35.58 25.59
N PRO A 578 -7.04 -36.85 25.85
CA PRO A 578 -6.14 -37.85 26.44
C PRO A 578 -5.13 -38.46 25.47
N THR A 579 -3.92 -38.68 25.97
CA THR A 579 -2.83 -39.45 25.38
C THR A 579 -3.17 -40.94 25.29
N THR A 580 -3.12 -41.51 24.08
CA THR A 580 -3.05 -42.96 23.87
C THR A 580 -1.65 -43.31 23.38
N ALA A 581 -0.97 -44.17 24.14
CA ALA A 581 0.35 -44.70 23.78
C ALA A 581 0.21 -45.74 22.66
N THR A 582 0.84 -45.50 21.52
CA THR A 582 1.04 -46.50 20.47
C THR A 582 2.53 -46.65 20.23
N THR A 583 2.96 -47.90 20.30
CA THR A 583 4.32 -48.40 20.12
C THR A 583 4.94 -47.91 18.81
N VAL A 584 6.23 -47.59 18.88
CA VAL A 584 7.07 -47.05 17.82
C VAL A 584 7.25 -48.04 16.68
N THR A 585 6.80 -47.63 15.50
CA THR A 585 7.44 -47.93 14.22
C THR A 585 7.64 -46.60 13.50
N GLU A 586 8.88 -46.23 13.21
CA GLU A 586 9.25 -45.05 12.41
C GLU A 586 8.49 -45.07 11.07
N PRO A 587 7.76 -44.00 10.71
CA PRO A 587 7.41 -43.78 9.33
C PRO A 587 8.64 -43.20 8.62
N THR A 588 9.21 -43.99 7.72
CA THR A 588 10.14 -43.56 6.68
C THR A 588 9.45 -42.52 5.79
N GLY A 589 9.57 -41.24 6.11
CA GLY A 589 9.02 -40.12 5.33
C GLY A 589 10.06 -39.01 5.17
N ILE A 590 10.01 -38.30 4.05
CA ILE A 590 10.95 -37.22 3.73
C ILE A 590 10.54 -35.98 4.55
N LEU A 591 11.48 -35.35 5.28
CA LEU A 591 11.20 -34.11 6.00
C LEU A 591 10.77 -33.03 5.00
N GLY A 592 9.61 -32.40 5.24
CA GLY A 592 8.98 -31.45 4.32
C GLY A 592 7.94 -32.05 3.37
N ASP A 593 7.83 -33.37 3.23
CA ASP A 593 6.77 -34.02 2.45
C ASP A 593 5.57 -34.25 3.37
N VAL A 594 4.77 -33.21 3.55
CA VAL A 594 3.67 -33.22 4.52
C VAL A 594 2.41 -33.83 3.95
N ASN A 595 2.33 -33.96 2.62
CA ASN A 595 1.20 -34.56 1.91
C ASN A 595 1.38 -36.07 1.64
N GLY A 596 2.60 -36.59 1.77
CA GLY A 596 2.94 -38.00 1.62
C GLY A 596 3.04 -38.49 0.17
N ASP A 597 3.22 -37.58 -0.81
CA ASP A 597 3.35 -37.90 -2.23
C ASP A 597 4.77 -38.32 -2.63
N GLY A 598 5.72 -38.27 -1.68
CA GLY A 598 7.12 -38.64 -1.87
C GLY A 598 7.98 -37.51 -2.43
N VAL A 599 7.45 -36.29 -2.58
CA VAL A 599 8.14 -35.15 -3.21
C VAL A 599 7.95 -33.87 -2.41
N VAL A 600 9.02 -33.37 -1.78
CA VAL A 600 9.01 -32.06 -1.10
C VAL A 600 8.91 -30.92 -2.13
N ASN A 601 7.75 -30.27 -2.22
CA ASN A 601 7.50 -29.20 -3.19
C ASN A 601 6.58 -28.09 -2.65
N VAL A 602 6.22 -27.14 -3.51
CA VAL A 602 5.36 -26.00 -3.13
C VAL A 602 4.00 -26.43 -2.57
N LYS A 603 3.47 -27.60 -2.96
CA LYS A 603 2.22 -28.14 -2.41
C LYS A 603 2.33 -28.42 -0.91
N ASP A 604 3.48 -28.89 -0.45
CA ASP A 604 3.73 -29.12 0.98
C ASP A 604 3.81 -27.80 1.75
N ALA A 605 4.50 -26.82 1.18
CA ALA A 605 4.54 -25.47 1.74
C ALA A 605 3.13 -24.86 1.85
N THR A 606 2.28 -25.06 0.84
CA THR A 606 0.89 -24.60 0.87
C THR A 606 0.07 -25.26 1.97
N LEU A 607 0.26 -26.56 2.23
CA LEU A 607 -0.44 -27.25 3.32
C LEU A 607 -0.01 -26.71 4.70
N ILE A 608 1.28 -26.44 4.88
CA ILE A 608 1.79 -25.82 6.12
C ILE A 608 1.24 -24.39 6.28
N GLN A 609 1.17 -23.60 5.20
CA GLN A 609 0.60 -22.24 5.24
C GLN A 609 -0.88 -22.26 5.65
N LYS A 610 -1.66 -23.18 5.07
CA LYS A 610 -3.08 -23.36 5.44
C LYS A 610 -3.22 -23.78 6.91
N TYR A 611 -2.37 -24.69 7.38
CA TYR A 611 -2.34 -25.09 8.79
C TYR A 611 -1.96 -23.92 9.72
N ALA A 612 -0.95 -23.13 9.35
CA ALA A 612 -0.52 -21.95 10.10
C ALA A 612 -1.59 -20.84 10.14
N ALA A 613 -2.48 -20.79 9.14
CA ALA A 613 -3.64 -19.93 9.07
C ALA A 613 -4.89 -20.52 9.78
N GLU A 614 -4.71 -21.56 10.61
CA GLU A 614 -5.77 -22.26 11.35
C GLU A 614 -6.88 -22.86 10.47
N MET A 615 -6.60 -23.06 9.17
CA MET A 615 -7.52 -23.72 8.26
C MET A 615 -7.52 -25.24 8.48
N THR A 616 -8.67 -25.89 8.25
CA THR A 616 -8.77 -27.35 8.34
C THR A 616 -8.08 -27.99 7.14
N VAL A 617 -6.94 -28.66 7.39
CA VAL A 617 -6.15 -29.38 6.39
C VAL A 617 -5.64 -30.71 6.94
N GLU A 618 -5.38 -31.66 6.04
CA GLU A 618 -4.78 -32.96 6.36
C GLU A 618 -3.30 -32.95 5.95
N LEU A 619 -2.39 -33.04 6.92
CA LEU A 619 -0.95 -33.06 6.69
C LEU A 619 -0.20 -33.79 7.81
N ASN A 620 1.00 -34.28 7.53
CA ASN A 620 1.84 -34.96 8.52
C ASN A 620 2.66 -33.97 9.37
N LEU A 621 2.14 -33.61 10.55
CA LEU A 621 2.77 -32.63 11.44
C LEU A 621 4.20 -33.00 11.88
N LYS A 622 4.57 -34.27 11.88
CA LYS A 622 5.94 -34.70 12.22
C LYS A 622 6.96 -34.38 11.13
N LEU A 623 6.49 -34.19 9.89
CA LEU A 623 7.33 -33.83 8.74
C LEU A 623 7.25 -32.33 8.42
N ALA A 624 6.36 -31.59 9.09
CA ALA A 624 6.04 -30.20 8.80
C ALA A 624 6.95 -29.17 9.50
N ASP A 625 7.64 -29.56 10.57
CA ASP A 625 8.70 -28.77 11.22
C ASP A 625 10.00 -28.92 10.42
N TYR A 626 10.01 -28.30 9.23
CA TYR A 626 11.06 -28.43 8.23
C TYR A 626 12.37 -27.80 8.71
N ASN A 627 12.28 -26.67 9.42
CA ASN A 627 13.45 -25.97 9.95
C ASN A 627 13.93 -26.52 11.31
N LYS A 628 13.17 -27.45 11.92
CA LYS A 628 13.44 -28.11 13.21
C LYS A 628 13.49 -27.13 14.39
N ASP A 629 12.70 -26.06 14.33
CA ASP A 629 12.57 -25.07 15.40
C ASP A 629 11.55 -25.48 16.48
N GLY A 630 10.86 -26.60 16.28
CA GLY A 630 9.86 -27.15 17.19
C GLY A 630 8.44 -26.60 16.98
N ASN A 631 8.24 -25.67 16.04
CA ASN A 631 6.94 -25.06 15.75
C ASN A 631 6.61 -25.14 14.25
N VAL A 632 5.52 -25.81 13.90
CA VAL A 632 5.03 -25.84 12.51
C VAL A 632 4.35 -24.50 12.16
N ASN A 633 5.00 -23.67 11.34
CA ASN A 633 4.52 -22.34 10.98
C ASN A 633 4.95 -21.90 9.57
N VAL A 634 4.66 -20.65 9.19
CA VAL A 634 4.97 -20.12 7.84
C VAL A 634 6.47 -20.15 7.50
N LYS A 635 7.36 -20.20 8.50
CA LYS A 635 8.80 -20.33 8.28
C LYS A 635 9.16 -21.68 7.65
N ASP A 636 8.53 -22.78 8.08
CA ASP A 636 8.74 -24.09 7.48
C ASP A 636 8.32 -24.13 6.02
N ALA A 637 7.16 -23.53 5.72
CA ALA A 637 6.68 -23.38 4.35
C ALA A 637 7.62 -22.54 3.48
N THR A 638 8.14 -21.45 4.04
CA THR A 638 9.10 -20.56 3.36
C THR A 638 10.41 -21.29 3.06
N ASP A 639 10.88 -22.13 3.98
CA ASP A 639 12.14 -22.87 3.79
C ASP A 639 11.98 -24.02 2.79
N ILE A 640 10.82 -24.69 2.73
CA ILE A 640 10.49 -25.61 1.63
C ILE A 640 10.51 -24.87 0.29
N GLN A 641 9.85 -23.71 0.20
CA GLN A 641 9.80 -22.90 -1.02
C GLN A 641 11.20 -22.47 -1.49
N LYS A 642 12.07 -22.01 -0.58
CA LYS A 642 13.47 -21.67 -0.91
C LYS A 642 14.23 -22.87 -1.44
N THR A 643 14.05 -24.05 -0.85
CA THR A 643 14.80 -25.25 -1.27
C THR A 643 14.34 -25.75 -2.64
N THR A 644 13.05 -25.60 -2.96
CA THR A 644 12.46 -25.98 -4.25
C THR A 644 12.72 -24.99 -5.38
N ALA A 645 12.99 -23.71 -5.05
CA ALA A 645 13.35 -22.67 -6.02
C ALA A 645 14.73 -22.86 -6.69
N PHE A 646 15.56 -23.79 -6.18
CA PHE A 646 16.88 -24.11 -6.75
C PHE A 646 16.92 -25.42 -7.55
N LEU A 647 15.77 -26.04 -7.84
CA LEU A 647 15.68 -27.32 -8.56
C LEU A 647 14.91 -27.26 -9.90
N ASN A 648 14.65 -26.05 -10.43
CA ASN A 648 14.10 -25.86 -11.79
C ASN A 648 15.15 -25.29 -12.75
#